data_AF-A0A2D4SC52-F1
#
_entry.id   AF-A0A2D4SC52-F1
#
_cell.length_a   1.000
_cell.length_b   1.000
_cell.length_c   1.000
_cell.angle_alpha   90.00
_cell.angle_beta   90.00
_cell.angle_gamma   90.00
#
_symmetry.space_group_name_H-M   'P 1'
#
loop_
_entity.id
_entity.type
_entity.pdbx_description
1 polymer ?
#
loop_
_entity_poly.entity_id
_entity_poly.type
_entity_poly.pdbx_seq_one_letter_code
_entity_poly.pdbx_strand_id
1 'polypeptide(L)'
;MPSYPPRAQTGECMTDQPGRQEPRSLPEGLRYFRKRTLPQGWWPWGVLPVAGLLVLFLVGAFGIAGQMQRQTADAVSETLKSFGISGAQITAEGQAIRVRAVAPEYAAPQIQMLAASAACPTWLGRMTCPTSVQVTLIEPGSGRVLARAGGASEAGSQTSAAPSAGDTGRSGAQQPPIRAHDFEFQSTGDAIVLHGEVPSEAVKQRLIEQAGERFSRVTAKLVETGDRATDQYELATQRAVFVLEKARSGHARWVGGRLDIQVDADSAARGSLRQAFNQPQFAPPLGQLRIHEESAEQDCADALAATLAEGPVTFERGNDRLTDAGRKRVGALAAVANRCPGQLIVEGHTDNIGRQSDNQALSLRRARAVAVALAEHGIDAGRMRTRGVGESEPVADNATEAGRARNRRIVVRLDAPPSPSPATSVSTNVDCATGIDDLARRDALNFETGQSALDQAGREAMDALASILGRCEGVLFIESHTDNGGLQGDNRSLSLSRAAAVAGALEERGIASQRLRTLGLGEDLPVASNDDAAGRETNRRLQFELVDPAALPDAADCNTGLDSLLAESGIQFRVGSHDITDDSQLVISRLARQLQRCPGPAVIAGHTDAMGDEIDNQRLSWRRAREVSRGLSSRGLQHVALYPVGFGESEPAASNDSEAGRARNRRIEVRVEPQSPPAAQARACNNELAGLLTPGAIEFDTGSDRLSAASRDAVTDLAAVVKRCPGSLIIAGHTDDVGEADNNQQLSWQRARAVKAALVTAGVRSERLRAVGFGEARPVAVNDSSDGRALNRRIEIYSAPGK
;
A
#
# COMPACT_ATOMS: atom_id res chain seq x y z
N MET A 1 -51.14 33.21 -28.53
CA MET A 1 -51.63 34.56 -28.15
C MET A 1 -52.70 34.40 -27.07
N PRO A 2 -52.85 35.30 -26.09
CA PRO A 2 -52.08 36.52 -25.76
C PRO A 2 -51.28 36.34 -24.43
N SER A 3 -50.09 36.90 -24.16
CA SER A 3 -49.50 38.25 -24.24
C SER A 3 -49.77 39.17 -23.03
N TYR A 4 -48.69 39.40 -22.24
CA TYR A 4 -48.25 40.59 -21.48
C TYR A 4 -49.18 41.31 -20.47
N PRO A 5 -48.59 41.92 -19.42
CA PRO A 5 -48.31 43.36 -19.51
C PRO A 5 -46.90 43.79 -19.04
N PRO A 6 -46.40 44.96 -19.48
CA PRO A 6 -45.11 45.54 -19.11
C PRO A 6 -45.25 46.74 -18.15
N ARG A 7 -44.15 47.16 -17.51
CA ARG A 7 -43.94 48.57 -17.16
C ARG A 7 -42.46 48.93 -17.07
N ALA A 8 -42.11 49.98 -17.81
CA ALA A 8 -40.84 50.65 -17.90
C ALA A 8 -40.72 51.80 -16.90
N GLN A 9 -39.48 52.19 -16.59
CA GLN A 9 -38.93 53.55 -16.45
C GLN A 9 -37.56 53.45 -15.77
N THR A 10 -36.52 54.26 -16.00
CA THR A 10 -36.03 55.15 -17.08
C THR A 10 -34.64 55.59 -16.57
N GLY A 11 -33.65 55.74 -17.45
CA GLY A 11 -32.35 56.28 -17.05
C GLY A 11 -31.32 56.29 -18.20
N GLU A 12 -31.56 57.10 -19.22
CA GLU A 12 -30.52 57.67 -20.10
C GLU A 12 -30.03 58.98 -19.43
N CYS A 13 -28.84 59.57 -19.61
CA CYS A 13 -27.81 59.58 -20.66
C CYS A 13 -26.42 59.61 -19.94
N MET A 14 -25.22 59.47 -20.54
CA MET A 14 -24.71 60.00 -21.80
C MET A 14 -23.27 59.48 -22.04
N THR A 15 -22.97 59.03 -23.27
CA THR A 15 -21.69 59.10 -24.05
C THR A 15 -20.36 58.67 -23.37
N ASP A 16 -19.53 57.78 -23.93
CA ASP A 16 -18.91 57.86 -25.26
C ASP A 16 -18.12 56.56 -25.56
N GLN A 17 -18.08 56.13 -26.82
CA GLN A 17 -17.19 55.10 -27.40
C GLN A 17 -17.03 55.49 -28.88
N PRO A 18 -15.89 55.22 -29.58
CA PRO A 18 -15.32 53.87 -29.69
C PRO A 18 -13.81 53.77 -30.04
N GLY A 19 -13.30 52.55 -30.21
CA GLY A 19 -12.39 52.26 -31.33
C GLY A 19 -11.03 51.60 -31.03
N ARG A 20 -10.89 50.36 -31.52
CA ARG A 20 -9.63 49.62 -31.78
C ARG A 20 -8.64 50.43 -32.61
N GLN A 21 -7.33 50.18 -32.47
CA GLN A 21 -6.44 49.82 -33.60
C GLN A 21 -5.01 49.41 -33.18
N GLU A 22 -4.42 48.61 -34.07
CA GLU A 22 -3.15 47.87 -34.11
C GLU A 22 -1.86 48.73 -34.28
N PRO A 23 -0.64 48.13 -34.33
CA PRO A 23 0.59 48.78 -33.88
C PRO A 23 1.50 49.41 -34.96
N ARG A 24 2.23 50.43 -34.48
CA ARG A 24 3.60 50.91 -34.80
C ARG A 24 4.23 50.57 -36.17
N SER A 25 4.57 51.63 -36.91
CA SER A 25 5.77 51.67 -37.77
C SER A 25 6.57 52.98 -37.59
N LEU A 26 7.89 52.77 -37.48
CA LEU A 26 9.11 53.59 -37.66
C LEU A 26 9.04 55.11 -37.92
N PRO A 27 10.12 55.82 -37.52
CA PRO A 27 10.63 56.92 -38.32
C PRO A 27 12.07 56.69 -38.81
N GLU A 28 12.29 56.95 -40.09
CA GLU A 28 13.60 57.16 -40.70
C GLU A 28 14.12 58.58 -40.44
N GLY A 29 15.45 58.73 -40.41
CA GLY A 29 16.08 59.95 -40.92
C GLY A 29 17.33 60.38 -40.16
N LEU A 30 18.51 60.04 -40.68
CA LEU A 30 19.54 61.04 -41.02
C LEU A 30 20.65 60.43 -41.89
N ARG A 31 21.03 61.24 -42.89
CA ARG A 31 21.84 60.95 -44.06
C ARG A 31 23.29 61.44 -43.88
N TYR A 32 24.21 60.72 -44.55
CA TYR A 32 25.45 61.19 -45.23
C TYR A 32 26.77 61.45 -44.46
N PHE A 33 27.83 60.67 -44.78
CA PHE A 33 29.09 61.02 -45.50
C PHE A 33 30.02 59.76 -45.48
N ARG A 34 30.24 59.01 -46.57
CA ARG A 34 31.11 59.15 -47.77
C ARG A 34 32.61 58.75 -47.58
N LYS A 35 32.98 57.62 -48.22
CA LYS A 35 34.28 57.20 -48.82
C LYS A 35 35.47 56.96 -47.84
N ARG A 36 36.26 55.87 -47.91
CA ARG A 36 37.02 55.33 -49.06
C ARG A 36 37.61 53.94 -48.72
N THR A 37 37.43 53.00 -49.66
CA THR A 37 38.37 51.96 -50.17
C THR A 37 39.36 51.26 -49.22
N LEU A 38 39.35 49.91 -49.21
CA LEU A 38 40.40 49.02 -49.78
C LEU A 38 39.92 47.55 -49.77
N PRO A 39 40.51 46.65 -50.61
CA PRO A 39 39.85 45.50 -51.20
C PRO A 39 40.35 44.12 -50.70
N GLN A 40 39.53 43.11 -50.97
CA GLN A 40 39.82 41.67 -51.16
C GLN A 40 40.85 40.97 -50.24
N GLY A 41 40.32 40.12 -49.36
CA GLY A 41 41.00 38.97 -48.78
C GLY A 41 40.00 38.07 -48.05
N TRP A 42 39.82 36.84 -48.52
CA TRP A 42 38.89 35.84 -48.01
C TRP A 42 39.12 35.49 -46.52
N TRP A 43 38.09 35.58 -45.69
CA TRP A 43 38.01 34.85 -44.41
C TRP A 43 36.61 34.24 -44.23
N PRO A 44 36.47 32.94 -43.88
CA PRO A 44 35.17 32.29 -43.79
C PRO A 44 34.53 32.60 -42.43
N TRP A 45 33.24 32.95 -42.46
CA TRP A 45 32.39 33.33 -41.33
C TRP A 45 32.00 32.14 -40.42
N GLY A 46 32.92 31.19 -40.22
CA GLY A 46 32.72 30.02 -39.35
C GLY A 46 33.43 30.11 -37.99
N VAL A 47 34.40 31.03 -37.81
CA VAL A 47 35.27 31.01 -36.62
C VAL A 47 34.77 31.92 -35.50
N LEU A 48 34.07 33.02 -35.79
CA LEU A 48 33.60 33.97 -34.78
C LEU A 48 32.47 33.44 -33.87
N PRO A 49 31.44 32.71 -34.38
CA PRO A 49 30.41 32.14 -33.51
C PRO A 49 30.96 31.00 -32.64
N VAL A 50 31.88 30.21 -33.19
CA VAL A 50 32.53 29.10 -32.48
C VAL A 50 33.50 29.61 -31.43
N ALA A 51 34.28 30.64 -31.72
CA ALA A 51 35.13 31.30 -30.73
C ALA A 51 34.30 31.97 -29.62
N GLY A 52 33.18 32.61 -29.96
CA GLY A 52 32.24 33.18 -28.99
C GLY A 52 31.60 32.12 -28.08
N LEU A 53 31.16 31.00 -28.64
CA LEU A 53 30.66 29.85 -27.88
C LEU A 53 31.74 29.19 -27.03
N LEU A 54 32.97 29.10 -27.54
CA LEU A 54 34.10 28.56 -26.79
C LEU A 54 34.45 29.47 -25.61
N VAL A 55 34.43 30.79 -25.80
CA VAL A 55 34.63 31.76 -24.71
C VAL A 55 33.50 31.68 -23.69
N LEU A 56 32.23 31.59 -24.11
CA LEU A 56 31.09 31.41 -23.19
C LEU A 56 31.15 30.08 -22.43
N PHE A 57 31.54 28.99 -23.12
CA PHE A 57 31.73 27.68 -22.51
C PHE A 57 32.89 27.70 -21.51
N LEU A 58 34.02 28.34 -21.84
CA LEU A 58 35.16 28.46 -20.94
C LEU A 58 34.83 29.34 -19.73
N VAL A 59 34.16 30.48 -19.92
CA VAL A 59 33.74 31.37 -18.82
C VAL A 59 32.71 30.67 -17.92
N GLY A 60 31.76 29.91 -18.49
CA GLY A 60 30.80 29.10 -17.74
C GLY A 60 31.45 27.94 -16.99
N ALA A 61 32.38 27.22 -17.64
CA ALA A 61 33.07 26.08 -17.05
C ALA A 61 33.97 26.48 -15.87
N PHE A 62 34.67 27.63 -15.95
CA PHE A 62 35.50 28.11 -14.84
C PHE A 62 34.67 28.59 -13.63
N GLY A 63 33.51 29.20 -13.86
CA GLY A 63 32.60 29.59 -12.77
C GLY A 63 31.98 28.39 -12.03
N ILE A 64 31.56 27.37 -12.79
CA ILE A 64 30.90 26.17 -12.27
C ILE A 64 31.91 25.26 -11.54
N ALA A 65 33.14 25.13 -12.05
CA ALA A 65 34.18 24.32 -11.41
C ALA A 65 34.52 24.84 -10.00
N GLY A 66 34.69 26.15 -9.83
CA GLY A 66 34.96 26.75 -8.52
C GLY A 66 33.79 26.61 -7.54
N GLN A 67 32.56 26.67 -8.03
CA GLN A 67 31.36 26.45 -7.21
C GLN A 67 31.23 25.00 -6.75
N MET A 68 31.49 24.02 -7.63
CA MET A 68 31.46 22.60 -7.29
C MET A 68 32.56 22.22 -6.29
N GLN A 69 33.76 22.81 -6.39
CA GLN A 69 34.83 22.59 -5.41
C GLN A 69 34.44 23.06 -4.01
N ARG A 70 33.77 24.22 -3.90
CA ARG A 70 33.28 24.75 -2.61
C ARG A 70 32.19 23.84 -2.02
N GLN A 71 31.19 23.49 -2.83
CA GLN A 71 30.11 22.59 -2.39
C GLN A 71 30.61 21.20 -1.96
N THR A 72 31.67 20.70 -2.62
CA THR A 72 32.35 19.46 -2.24
C THR A 72 33.06 19.59 -0.90
N ALA A 73 33.82 20.68 -0.69
CA ALA A 73 34.47 20.94 0.59
C ALA A 73 33.47 21.11 1.74
N ASP A 74 32.34 21.78 1.49
CA ASP A 74 31.27 21.98 2.46
C ASP A 74 30.57 20.66 2.84
N ALA A 75 30.27 19.80 1.87
CA ALA A 75 29.66 18.49 2.11
C ALA A 75 30.57 17.56 2.95
N VAL A 76 31.88 17.57 2.67
CA VAL A 76 32.86 16.83 3.48
C VAL A 76 32.98 17.45 4.88
N SER A 77 32.94 18.79 4.99
CA SER A 77 32.96 19.49 6.28
C SER A 77 31.77 19.12 7.15
N GLU A 78 30.58 19.13 6.57
CA GLU A 78 29.33 18.79 7.26
C GLU A 78 29.31 17.33 7.70
N THR A 79 29.80 16.43 6.85
CA THR A 79 29.98 15.01 7.19
C THR A 79 30.93 14.87 8.38
N LEU A 80 32.13 15.46 8.33
CA LEU A 80 33.09 15.37 9.44
C LEU A 80 32.56 16.00 10.73
N LYS A 81 31.84 17.13 10.65
CA LYS A 81 31.18 17.78 11.80
C LYS A 81 30.10 16.90 12.42
N SER A 82 29.34 16.14 11.62
CA SER A 82 28.33 15.20 12.13
C SER A 82 28.93 14.05 12.94
N PHE A 83 30.23 13.77 12.74
CA PHE A 83 31.02 12.82 13.53
C PHE A 83 31.87 13.51 14.61
N GLY A 84 31.58 14.76 14.97
CA GLY A 84 32.28 15.47 16.05
C GLY A 84 33.65 16.05 15.67
N ILE A 85 34.11 15.87 14.43
CA ILE A 85 35.39 16.39 13.94
C ILE A 85 35.18 17.85 13.48
N SER A 86 35.35 18.77 14.43
CA SER A 86 35.18 20.21 14.19
C SER A 86 36.52 20.90 13.90
N GLY A 87 36.53 21.90 13.01
CA GLY A 87 37.73 22.70 12.72
C GLY A 87 38.70 22.12 11.69
N ALA A 88 38.30 21.09 10.93
CA ALA A 88 39.10 20.58 9.81
C ALA A 88 39.14 21.59 8.65
N GLN A 89 40.34 21.88 8.15
CA GLN A 89 40.55 22.64 6.91
C GLN A 89 40.46 21.69 5.73
N ILE A 90 39.54 21.96 4.81
CA ILE A 90 39.26 21.10 3.65
C ILE A 90 39.52 21.89 2.38
N THR A 91 40.32 21.31 1.49
CA THR A 91 40.60 21.87 0.17
C THR A 91 40.25 20.83 -0.89
N ALA A 92 39.46 21.23 -1.87
CA ALA A 92 39.05 20.39 -3.00
C ALA A 92 39.72 20.92 -4.28
N GLU A 93 40.65 20.15 -4.85
CA GLU A 93 41.39 20.47 -6.06
C GLU A 93 41.09 19.40 -7.12
N GLY A 94 40.25 19.71 -8.11
CA GLY A 94 39.83 18.72 -9.12
C GLY A 94 39.16 17.50 -8.49
N GLN A 95 39.76 16.32 -8.64
CA GLN A 95 39.30 15.04 -8.06
C GLN A 95 40.05 14.65 -6.76
N ALA A 96 40.78 15.56 -6.14
CA ALA A 96 41.50 15.30 -4.88
C ALA A 96 40.96 16.17 -3.75
N ILE A 97 40.80 15.56 -2.58
CA ILE A 97 40.36 16.24 -1.36
C ILE A 97 41.47 16.14 -0.33
N ARG A 98 41.98 17.28 0.14
CA ARG A 98 42.93 17.31 1.25
C ARG A 98 42.23 17.81 2.51
N VAL A 99 42.29 16.99 3.55
CA VAL A 99 41.73 17.27 4.87
C VAL A 99 42.89 17.47 5.85
N ARG A 100 42.95 18.66 6.45
CA ARG A 100 43.89 18.96 7.53
C ARG A 100 43.10 19.17 8.81
N ALA A 101 43.19 18.23 9.74
CA ALA A 101 42.32 18.20 10.91
C ALA A 101 43.12 18.13 12.22
N VAL A 102 42.58 18.79 13.24
CA VAL A 102 43.00 18.65 14.65
C VAL A 102 41.99 17.71 15.31
N ALA A 103 42.31 16.42 15.40
CA ALA A 103 41.39 15.39 15.87
C ALA A 103 42.15 14.29 16.63
N PRO A 104 42.51 14.51 17.92
CA PRO A 104 43.34 13.59 18.69
C PRO A 104 42.68 12.23 18.96
N GLU A 105 41.36 12.14 18.82
CA GLU A 105 40.55 10.93 19.07
C GLU A 105 40.37 10.04 17.83
N TYR A 106 40.80 10.48 16.64
CA TYR A 106 40.60 9.75 15.38
C TYR A 106 41.93 9.50 14.67
N ALA A 107 42.11 8.29 14.13
CA ALA A 107 43.29 7.97 13.30
C ALA A 107 43.15 8.55 11.88
N ALA A 108 44.25 8.93 11.24
CA ALA A 108 44.24 9.52 9.89
C ALA A 108 43.48 8.67 8.83
N PRO A 109 43.58 7.32 8.83
CA PRO A 109 42.79 6.48 7.92
C PRO A 109 41.28 6.49 8.19
N GLN A 110 40.85 6.68 9.44
CA GLN A 110 39.42 6.76 9.80
C GLN A 110 38.80 8.05 9.28
N ILE A 111 39.50 9.17 9.44
CA ILE A 111 39.09 10.47 8.87
C ILE A 111 39.06 10.40 7.34
N GLN A 112 39.99 9.66 6.72
CA GLN A 112 40.03 9.47 5.28
C GLN A 112 38.78 8.76 4.77
N MET A 113 38.36 7.69 5.46
CA MET A 113 37.15 6.94 5.13
C MET A 113 35.87 7.76 5.35
N LEU A 114 35.78 8.49 6.46
CA LEU A 114 34.64 9.37 6.75
C LEU A 114 34.49 10.48 5.71
N ALA A 115 35.61 11.13 5.36
CA ALA A 115 35.62 12.15 4.32
C ALA A 115 35.27 11.59 2.94
N ALA A 116 35.68 10.35 2.63
CA ALA A 116 35.33 9.67 1.38
C ALA A 116 33.84 9.25 1.31
N SER A 117 33.16 9.12 2.45
CA SER A 117 31.73 8.75 2.53
C SER A 117 30.76 9.92 2.33
N ALA A 118 31.27 11.15 2.21
CA ALA A 118 30.44 12.33 2.06
C ALA A 118 29.58 12.28 0.77
N ALA A 119 28.37 12.85 0.86
CA ALA A 119 27.44 12.96 -0.28
C ALA A 119 27.65 14.30 -0.99
N CYS A 120 28.38 14.29 -2.10
CA CYS A 120 28.64 15.47 -2.91
C CYS A 120 27.49 15.76 -3.90
N PRO A 121 27.11 17.03 -4.08
CA PRO A 121 26.19 17.41 -5.15
C PRO A 121 26.86 17.23 -6.52
N THR A 122 26.17 16.50 -7.41
CA THR A 122 26.54 16.34 -8.81
C THR A 122 25.40 16.82 -9.71
N TRP A 123 25.66 16.96 -11.01
CA TRP A 123 24.64 17.30 -12.00
C TRP A 123 23.50 16.25 -12.13
N LEU A 124 23.69 15.05 -11.58
CA LEU A 124 22.72 13.94 -11.55
C LEU A 124 22.09 13.74 -10.15
N GLY A 125 22.27 14.68 -9.22
CA GLY A 125 21.82 14.56 -7.82
C GLY A 125 22.98 14.34 -6.83
N ARG A 126 22.66 13.97 -5.58
CA ARG A 126 23.69 13.70 -4.54
C ARG A 126 24.26 12.29 -4.69
N MET A 127 25.57 12.18 -4.86
CA MET A 127 26.29 10.90 -4.94
C MET A 127 27.47 10.89 -3.97
N THR A 128 28.00 9.70 -3.64
CA THR A 128 29.25 9.58 -2.90
C THR A 128 30.38 10.24 -3.69
N CYS A 129 31.18 11.09 -3.05
CA CYS A 129 32.22 11.86 -3.73
C CYS A 129 33.30 10.92 -4.33
N PRO A 130 33.47 10.83 -5.66
CA PRO A 130 34.52 10.00 -6.23
C PRO A 130 35.85 10.76 -6.22
N THR A 131 36.69 10.57 -5.20
CA THR A 131 37.98 11.30 -5.08
C THR A 131 39.05 10.58 -4.26
N SER A 132 40.32 10.89 -4.55
CA SER A 132 41.45 10.50 -3.69
C SER A 132 41.51 11.44 -2.47
N VAL A 133 41.16 10.93 -1.30
CA VAL A 133 41.20 11.70 -0.05
C VAL A 133 42.58 11.58 0.60
N GLN A 134 43.23 12.70 0.88
CA GLN A 134 44.46 12.79 1.65
C GLN A 134 44.18 13.45 2.98
N VAL A 135 44.57 12.82 4.08
CA VAL A 135 44.40 13.36 5.43
C VAL A 135 45.74 13.68 6.04
N THR A 136 45.87 14.86 6.64
CA THR A 136 46.99 15.24 7.49
C THR A 136 46.46 15.61 8.87
N LEU A 137 46.81 14.81 9.87
CA LEU A 137 46.55 15.14 11.27
C LEU A 137 47.59 16.14 11.76
N ILE A 138 47.13 17.18 12.44
CA ILE A 138 47.99 18.19 13.06
C ILE A 138 47.71 18.36 14.55
N GLU A 139 48.78 18.66 15.29
CA GLU A 139 48.74 18.90 16.72
C GLU A 139 48.09 20.26 17.03
N PRO A 140 47.17 20.34 18.03
CA PRO A 140 46.53 21.58 18.41
C PRO A 140 47.56 22.65 18.81
N GLY A 141 47.42 23.87 18.28
CA GLY A 141 48.27 25.02 18.63
C GLY A 141 49.63 25.06 17.92
N SER A 142 50.39 23.96 17.85
CA SER A 142 51.73 23.93 17.23
C SER A 142 51.69 23.74 15.71
N GLY A 143 50.62 23.15 15.17
CA GLY A 143 50.46 22.86 13.73
C GLY A 143 51.36 21.74 13.20
N ARG A 144 52.10 21.05 14.09
CA ARG A 144 53.00 19.94 13.77
C ARG A 144 52.22 18.75 13.22
N VAL A 145 52.71 18.13 12.15
CA VAL A 145 52.07 16.97 11.52
C VAL A 145 52.25 15.72 12.40
N LEU A 146 51.15 15.08 12.76
CA LEU A 146 51.10 13.87 13.59
C LEU A 146 51.03 12.59 12.75
N ALA A 147 50.25 12.59 11.67
CA ALA A 147 50.10 11.43 10.77
C ALA A 147 49.54 11.85 9.40
N ARG A 148 49.75 11.01 8.38
CA ARG A 148 49.15 11.15 7.04
C ARG A 148 48.48 9.86 6.57
N ALA A 149 47.42 9.98 5.78
CA ALA A 149 46.77 8.87 5.10
C ALA A 149 46.35 9.28 3.67
N GLY A 150 46.45 8.37 2.70
CA GLY A 150 46.11 8.60 1.29
C GLY A 150 47.29 9.08 0.42
N GLY A 151 47.90 8.15 -0.31
CA GLY A 151 48.91 8.38 -1.34
C GLY A 151 49.01 7.15 -2.25
N ALA A 152 49.37 7.34 -3.52
CA ALA A 152 49.61 6.24 -4.45
C ALA A 152 50.75 5.34 -3.93
N SER A 153 50.50 4.04 -3.93
CA SER A 153 51.43 2.99 -3.50
C SER A 153 52.76 3.06 -4.26
N GLU A 154 53.87 3.16 -3.53
CA GLU A 154 55.11 2.50 -3.95
C GLU A 154 55.29 1.25 -3.08
N ALA A 155 55.22 0.10 -3.75
CA ALA A 155 55.65 -1.17 -3.23
C ALA A 155 57.17 -1.17 -3.03
N GLY A 156 57.64 -1.64 -1.88
CA GLY A 156 59.05 -1.94 -1.68
C GLY A 156 59.46 -2.02 -0.22
N SER A 157 59.67 -3.26 0.24
CA SER A 157 60.78 -3.66 1.12
C SER A 157 61.20 -2.69 2.24
N GLN A 158 60.95 -3.07 3.50
CA GLN A 158 62.06 -3.25 4.44
C GLN A 158 61.66 -4.08 5.66
N THR A 159 62.43 -5.14 5.82
CA THR A 159 62.59 -6.03 6.96
C THR A 159 63.18 -5.35 8.19
N SER A 160 62.88 -5.96 9.35
CA SER A 160 63.66 -6.08 10.59
C SER A 160 63.86 -4.85 11.49
N ALA A 161 63.32 -4.95 12.69
CA ALA A 161 64.14 -4.93 13.91
C ALA A 161 63.48 -5.81 14.99
N ALA A 162 64.19 -6.86 15.39
CA ALA A 162 63.88 -7.68 16.56
C ALA A 162 64.16 -6.90 17.86
N PRO A 163 63.68 -7.42 19.00
CA PRO A 163 64.65 -8.03 19.90
C PRO A 163 64.29 -9.48 20.24
N SER A 164 65.34 -10.27 20.44
CA SER A 164 65.33 -11.71 20.71
C SER A 164 65.29 -12.05 22.20
N ALA A 165 64.82 -13.28 22.45
CA ALA A 165 65.00 -14.16 23.61
C ALA A 165 64.03 -13.92 24.79
N GLY A 166 63.21 -14.90 25.20
CA GLY A 166 63.07 -16.26 24.72
C GLY A 166 61.91 -16.99 25.39
N ASP A 167 61.85 -18.29 25.10
CA ASP A 167 61.20 -19.38 25.84
C ASP A 167 60.16 -20.16 25.05
N THR A 168 60.00 -21.41 25.46
CA THR A 168 59.98 -22.61 24.64
C THR A 168 58.57 -23.14 24.35
N GLY A 169 58.42 -23.75 23.18
CA GLY A 169 57.48 -24.85 22.91
C GLY A 169 55.99 -24.62 23.14
N ARG A 170 55.23 -24.35 22.07
CA ARG A 170 53.87 -24.90 21.95
C ARG A 170 53.47 -25.13 20.51
N SER A 171 52.94 -26.32 20.28
CA SER A 171 52.39 -26.87 19.05
C SER A 171 51.62 -25.84 18.21
N GLY A 172 51.85 -25.84 16.89
CA GLY A 172 51.02 -25.11 15.94
C GLY A 172 49.59 -25.64 15.97
N ALA A 173 48.74 -24.99 16.75
CA ALA A 173 47.30 -25.15 16.66
C ALA A 173 46.84 -24.40 15.40
N GLN A 174 46.43 -25.16 14.39
CA GLN A 174 45.78 -24.64 13.20
C GLN A 174 44.56 -23.83 13.67
N GLN A 175 44.53 -22.51 13.38
CA GLN A 175 43.45 -21.64 13.84
C GLN A 175 42.10 -22.14 13.27
N PRO A 176 41.03 -22.21 14.08
CA PRO A 176 39.72 -22.66 13.61
C PRO A 176 39.22 -21.81 12.43
N PRO A 177 38.44 -22.37 11.50
CA PRO A 177 37.92 -21.65 10.35
C PRO A 177 37.00 -20.49 10.78
N ILE A 178 36.99 -19.41 9.99
CA ILE A 178 36.08 -18.29 10.20
C ILE A 178 34.73 -18.62 9.55
N ARG A 179 33.64 -18.51 10.32
CA ARG A 179 32.27 -18.75 9.87
C ARG A 179 31.38 -17.55 10.27
N ALA A 180 30.31 -17.33 9.51
CA ALA A 180 29.24 -16.41 9.90
C ALA A 180 28.29 -17.10 10.89
N HIS A 181 28.02 -16.43 12.00
CA HIS A 181 27.11 -16.88 13.06
C HIS A 181 25.90 -15.96 13.11
N ASP A 182 24.74 -16.53 13.41
CA ASP A 182 23.49 -15.80 13.55
C ASP A 182 23.01 -15.82 15.01
N PHE A 183 22.36 -14.74 15.45
CA PHE A 183 21.75 -14.68 16.78
C PHE A 183 20.43 -13.92 16.79
N GLU A 184 19.64 -14.19 17.82
CA GLU A 184 18.42 -13.47 18.13
C GLU A 184 18.26 -13.29 19.64
N PHE A 185 18.20 -12.04 20.10
CA PHE A 185 18.01 -11.69 21.50
C PHE A 185 16.65 -11.02 21.68
N GLN A 186 15.99 -11.30 22.79
CA GLN A 186 14.68 -10.73 23.13
C GLN A 186 14.70 -10.23 24.57
N SER A 187 14.24 -9.00 24.82
CA SER A 187 14.10 -8.43 26.16
C SER A 187 12.65 -8.08 26.49
N THR A 188 12.30 -8.19 27.77
CA THR A 188 11.02 -7.72 28.31
C THR A 188 11.22 -7.34 29.78
N GLY A 189 11.04 -6.06 30.08
CA GLY A 189 11.36 -5.48 31.38
C GLY A 189 12.82 -5.73 31.75
N ASP A 190 13.05 -6.37 32.89
CA ASP A 190 14.39 -6.67 33.41
C ASP A 190 14.96 -8.03 32.96
N ALA A 191 14.29 -8.71 32.02
CA ALA A 191 14.71 -10.02 31.52
C ALA A 191 15.20 -9.96 30.08
N ILE A 192 16.15 -10.84 29.78
CA ILE A 192 16.65 -11.08 28.42
C ILE A 192 16.80 -12.58 28.14
N VAL A 193 16.42 -12.97 26.92
CA VAL A 193 16.63 -14.30 26.35
C VAL A 193 17.64 -14.19 25.22
N LEU A 194 18.72 -14.95 25.32
CA LEU A 194 19.80 -15.00 24.34
C LEU A 194 19.68 -16.30 23.53
N HIS A 195 19.40 -16.21 22.23
CA HIS A 195 19.31 -17.37 21.33
C HIS A 195 20.30 -17.24 20.17
N GLY A 196 20.86 -18.36 19.69
CA GLY A 196 21.72 -18.38 18.50
C GLY A 196 22.99 -19.20 18.64
N GLU A 197 23.85 -19.10 17.64
CA GLU A 197 25.14 -19.77 17.61
C GLU A 197 26.23 -18.88 18.23
N VAL A 198 27.15 -19.47 18.98
CA VAL A 198 28.33 -18.80 19.53
C VAL A 198 29.62 -19.51 19.09
N PRO A 199 30.74 -18.78 18.89
CA PRO A 199 31.98 -19.36 18.37
C PRO A 199 32.69 -20.30 19.36
N SER A 200 32.67 -19.93 20.66
CA SER A 200 33.29 -20.71 21.73
C SER A 200 32.58 -20.49 23.06
N GLU A 201 32.78 -21.39 24.01
CA GLU A 201 32.32 -21.21 25.40
C GLU A 201 32.85 -19.91 26.02
N ALA A 202 34.06 -19.46 25.68
CA ALA A 202 34.58 -18.19 26.19
C ALA A 202 33.77 -16.97 25.71
N VAL A 203 33.22 -17.01 24.48
CA VAL A 203 32.31 -15.96 23.97
C VAL A 203 30.95 -16.07 24.65
N LYS A 204 30.46 -17.30 24.84
CA LYS A 204 29.20 -17.58 25.52
C LYS A 204 29.18 -17.02 26.93
N GLN A 205 30.23 -17.30 27.72
CA GLN A 205 30.32 -16.81 29.10
C GLN A 205 30.41 -15.28 29.16
N ARG A 206 31.22 -14.64 28.30
CA ARG A 206 31.30 -13.17 28.22
C ARG A 206 29.94 -12.53 27.88
N LEU A 207 29.20 -13.12 26.94
CA LEU A 207 27.88 -12.61 26.56
C LEU A 207 26.85 -12.75 27.69
N ILE A 208 26.86 -13.87 28.41
CA ILE A 208 25.99 -14.09 29.56
C ILE A 208 26.32 -13.11 30.69
N GLU A 209 27.61 -12.92 30.98
CA GLU A 209 28.09 -11.98 31.98
C GLU A 209 27.67 -10.54 31.65
N GLN A 210 27.91 -10.10 30.41
CA GLN A 210 27.52 -8.77 29.94
C GLN A 210 26.00 -8.54 30.02
N ALA A 211 25.20 -9.56 29.72
CA ALA A 211 23.75 -9.50 29.89
C ALA A 211 23.36 -9.43 31.38
N GLY A 212 24.04 -10.20 32.24
CA GLY A 212 23.78 -10.24 33.68
C GLY A 212 24.14 -8.94 34.42
N GLU A 213 25.06 -8.14 33.90
CA GLU A 213 25.34 -6.79 34.41
C GLU A 213 24.15 -5.82 34.23
N ARG A 214 23.22 -6.13 33.32
CA ARG A 214 22.18 -5.21 32.85
C ARG A 214 20.75 -5.71 33.09
N PHE A 215 20.57 -7.03 33.10
CA PHE A 215 19.28 -7.68 33.26
C PHE A 215 19.31 -8.59 34.47
N SER A 216 18.32 -8.47 35.36
CA SER A 216 18.21 -9.31 36.56
C SER A 216 17.96 -10.79 36.23
N ARG A 217 17.38 -11.08 35.06
CA ARG A 217 17.05 -12.43 34.60
C ARG A 217 17.60 -12.68 33.20
N VAL A 218 18.59 -13.56 33.09
CA VAL A 218 19.20 -13.96 31.81
C VAL A 218 18.90 -15.41 31.51
N THR A 219 18.27 -15.69 30.37
CA THR A 219 18.08 -17.06 29.86
C THR A 219 18.93 -17.25 28.61
N ALA A 220 19.95 -18.11 28.68
CA ALA A 220 20.85 -18.37 27.55
C ALA A 220 20.55 -19.71 26.87
N LYS A 221 20.07 -19.63 25.63
CA LYS A 221 19.84 -20.74 24.69
C LYS A 221 20.84 -20.66 23.53
N LEU A 222 22.13 -20.69 23.88
CA LEU A 222 23.24 -20.49 22.94
C LEU A 222 23.93 -21.82 22.62
N VAL A 223 24.15 -22.07 21.32
CA VAL A 223 24.79 -23.29 20.79
C VAL A 223 26.23 -22.99 20.39
N GLU A 224 27.19 -23.70 20.98
CA GLU A 224 28.60 -23.57 20.63
C GLU A 224 28.92 -24.27 19.30
N THR A 225 29.74 -23.64 18.46
CA THR A 225 30.14 -24.16 17.14
C THR A 225 31.61 -24.58 17.05
N GLY A 226 32.50 -24.05 17.91
CA GLY A 226 33.94 -24.37 17.90
C GLY A 226 34.75 -23.65 16.82
N ASP A 227 34.12 -22.74 16.07
CA ASP A 227 34.72 -21.97 14.97
C ASP A 227 35.12 -20.54 15.42
N ARG A 228 35.76 -19.76 14.54
CA ARG A 228 35.99 -18.32 14.76
C ARG A 228 34.83 -17.49 14.18
N ALA A 229 34.38 -16.48 14.93
CA ALA A 229 33.44 -15.49 14.43
C ALA A 229 34.09 -14.51 13.45
N THR A 230 33.25 -13.86 12.64
CA THR A 230 33.62 -12.64 11.91
C THR A 230 33.87 -11.47 12.88
N ASP A 231 34.71 -10.52 12.48
CA ASP A 231 35.16 -9.39 13.32
C ASP A 231 34.00 -8.53 13.88
N GLN A 232 32.81 -8.58 13.26
CA GLN A 232 31.64 -7.78 13.62
C GLN A 232 30.65 -8.49 14.54
N TYR A 233 30.74 -9.82 14.69
CA TYR A 233 29.75 -10.59 15.47
C TYR A 233 29.77 -10.20 16.96
N GLU A 234 30.95 -10.16 17.60
CA GLU A 234 31.05 -9.78 19.02
C GLU A 234 30.61 -8.33 19.26
N LEU A 235 30.82 -7.45 18.28
CA LEU A 235 30.39 -6.07 18.35
C LEU A 235 28.86 -5.93 18.22
N ALA A 236 28.26 -6.76 17.36
CA ALA A 236 26.82 -6.83 17.18
C ALA A 236 26.10 -7.36 18.43
N THR A 237 26.63 -8.41 19.07
CA THR A 237 26.04 -8.94 20.32
C THR A 237 26.12 -7.91 21.45
N GLN A 238 27.25 -7.20 21.58
CA GLN A 238 27.40 -6.12 22.57
C GLN A 238 26.41 -4.99 22.34
N ARG A 239 26.28 -4.53 21.09
CA ARG A 239 25.34 -3.46 20.72
C ARG A 239 23.89 -3.88 20.98
N ALA A 240 23.53 -5.12 20.65
CA ALA A 240 22.19 -5.66 20.89
C ALA A 240 21.81 -5.61 22.36
N VAL A 241 22.64 -6.16 23.25
CA VAL A 241 22.41 -6.15 24.71
C VAL A 241 22.30 -4.71 25.24
N PHE A 242 23.16 -3.81 24.76
CA PHE A 242 23.19 -2.42 25.22
C PHE A 242 21.95 -1.62 24.82
N VAL A 243 21.41 -1.84 23.61
CA VAL A 243 20.21 -1.15 23.14
C VAL A 243 18.95 -1.71 23.79
N LEU A 244 18.88 -3.05 23.94
CA LEU A 244 17.74 -3.72 24.55
C LEU A 244 17.55 -3.37 26.04
N GLU A 245 18.63 -3.00 26.75
CA GLU A 245 18.58 -2.55 28.16
C GLU A 245 17.84 -1.22 28.32
N LYS A 246 17.85 -0.37 27.30
CA LYS A 246 17.22 0.96 27.34
C LYS A 246 15.77 0.97 26.88
N ALA A 247 15.27 -0.19 26.48
CA ALA A 247 13.91 -0.37 26.00
C ALA A 247 13.05 -1.03 27.07
N ARG A 248 11.72 -0.87 26.98
CA ARG A 248 10.79 -1.67 27.80
C ARG A 248 10.79 -3.13 27.36
N SER A 249 10.82 -3.33 26.06
CA SER A 249 10.89 -4.63 25.40
C SER A 249 11.54 -4.46 24.04
N GLY A 250 12.03 -5.55 23.47
CA GLY A 250 12.52 -5.52 22.10
C GLY A 250 13.13 -6.82 21.66
N HIS A 251 13.48 -6.87 20.38
CA HIS A 251 14.22 -7.96 19.78
C HIS A 251 15.38 -7.42 18.96
N ALA A 252 16.50 -8.14 18.95
CA ALA A 252 17.66 -7.85 18.15
C ALA A 252 18.07 -9.12 17.39
N ARG A 253 18.19 -9.00 16.07
CA ARG A 253 18.51 -10.12 15.18
C ARG A 253 19.74 -9.79 14.33
N TRP A 254 20.67 -10.73 14.28
CA TRP A 254 21.87 -10.66 13.44
C TRP A 254 21.86 -11.81 12.44
N VAL A 255 21.74 -11.48 11.16
CA VAL A 255 21.77 -12.45 10.05
C VAL A 255 22.51 -11.84 8.88
N GLY A 256 23.44 -12.61 8.29
CA GLY A 256 24.14 -12.19 7.07
C GLY A 256 24.95 -10.91 7.23
N GLY A 257 25.49 -10.65 8.43
CA GLY A 257 26.31 -9.47 8.72
C GLY A 257 25.52 -8.18 9.00
N ARG A 258 24.20 -8.27 9.23
CA ARG A 258 23.32 -7.12 9.48
C ARG A 258 22.54 -7.28 10.79
N LEU A 259 22.57 -6.24 11.63
CA LEU A 259 21.88 -6.14 12.92
C LEU A 259 20.56 -5.36 12.77
N ASP A 260 19.42 -6.04 12.94
CA ASP A 260 18.10 -5.40 12.97
C ASP A 260 17.59 -5.42 14.43
N ILE A 261 17.35 -4.23 15.00
CA ILE A 261 16.85 -4.08 16.37
C ILE A 261 15.49 -3.39 16.30
N GLN A 262 14.48 -3.96 16.96
CA GLN A 262 13.19 -3.32 17.16
C GLN A 262 12.87 -3.30 18.65
N VAL A 263 12.45 -2.15 19.15
CA VAL A 263 12.22 -1.92 20.57
C VAL A 263 10.93 -1.14 20.79
N ASP A 264 10.28 -1.41 21.92
CA ASP A 264 9.16 -0.62 22.42
C ASP A 264 9.71 0.30 23.53
N ALA A 265 9.47 1.60 23.38
CA ALA A 265 10.04 2.59 24.30
C ALA A 265 9.17 3.84 24.39
N ASP A 266 9.22 4.50 25.55
CA ASP A 266 8.60 5.81 25.72
C ASP A 266 9.26 6.88 24.84
N SER A 267 8.50 7.91 24.50
CA SER A 267 8.99 9.07 23.74
C SER A 267 10.23 9.71 24.38
N ALA A 268 10.35 9.68 25.72
CA ALA A 268 11.51 10.17 26.46
C ALA A 268 12.79 9.34 26.24
N ALA A 269 12.69 8.05 25.96
CA ALA A 269 13.82 7.13 25.77
C ALA A 269 14.36 7.10 24.33
N ARG A 270 13.66 7.74 23.39
CA ARG A 270 13.99 7.72 21.95
C ARG A 270 15.38 8.26 21.65
N GLY A 271 15.75 9.36 22.32
CA GLY A 271 17.07 10.00 22.16
C GLY A 271 18.20 9.12 22.68
N SER A 272 18.04 8.54 23.87
CA SER A 272 19.05 7.68 24.48
C SER A 272 19.21 6.36 23.73
N LEU A 273 18.13 5.79 23.17
CA LEU A 273 18.17 4.59 22.32
C LEU A 273 18.94 4.84 21.01
N ARG A 274 18.67 5.95 20.32
CA ARG A 274 19.40 6.34 19.10
C ARG A 274 20.88 6.61 19.39
N GLN A 275 21.18 7.25 20.52
CA GLN A 275 22.55 7.48 20.95
C GLN A 275 23.25 6.16 21.27
N ALA A 276 22.57 5.23 21.94
CA ALA A 276 23.09 3.92 22.29
C ALA A 276 23.40 3.06 21.05
N PHE A 277 22.54 3.10 20.04
CA PHE A 277 22.76 2.37 18.79
C PHE A 277 23.92 2.92 17.96
N ASN A 278 24.21 4.23 18.06
CA ASN A 278 25.21 4.92 17.24
C ASN A 278 26.53 5.23 17.97
N GLN A 279 26.84 4.56 19.09
CA GLN A 279 28.08 4.85 19.81
C GLN A 279 29.33 4.54 18.96
N PRO A 280 30.37 5.41 19.01
CA PRO A 280 31.58 5.26 18.19
C PRO A 280 32.30 3.93 18.35
N GLN A 281 32.27 3.35 19.56
CA GLN A 281 32.89 2.05 19.84
C GLN A 281 32.29 0.91 19.00
N PHE A 282 31.10 1.10 18.45
CA PHE A 282 30.42 0.10 17.64
C PHE A 282 30.53 0.37 16.13
N ALA A 283 31.30 1.34 15.65
CA ALA A 283 31.40 1.68 14.23
C ALA A 283 32.09 0.57 13.39
N PRO A 284 31.64 0.31 12.13
CA PRO A 284 30.60 0.99 11.35
C PRO A 284 29.16 0.66 11.80
N PRO A 285 28.13 1.41 11.39
CA PRO A 285 26.74 1.06 11.72
C PRO A 285 26.40 -0.34 11.17
N LEU A 286 26.20 -1.28 12.09
CA LEU A 286 26.02 -2.69 11.78
C LEU A 286 24.59 -3.03 11.32
N GLY A 287 23.66 -2.06 11.23
CA GLY A 287 22.31 -2.28 10.70
C GLY A 287 21.28 -1.19 11.08
N GLN A 288 20.06 -1.56 11.45
CA GLN A 288 18.92 -0.63 11.67
C GLN A 288 18.30 -0.74 13.08
N LEU A 289 17.74 0.36 13.58
CA LEU A 289 16.95 0.45 14.82
C LEU A 289 15.53 0.97 14.51
N ARG A 290 14.50 0.23 14.92
CA ARG A 290 13.07 0.64 14.91
C ARG A 290 12.57 0.83 16.34
N ILE A 291 11.80 1.89 16.59
CA ILE A 291 11.25 2.21 17.93
C ILE A 291 9.73 2.37 17.79
N HIS A 292 8.94 1.47 18.40
CA HIS A 292 7.48 1.58 18.49
C HIS A 292 7.07 2.46 19.69
N GLU A 293 6.05 3.30 19.50
CA GLU A 293 5.52 4.26 20.49
C GLU A 293 4.06 3.95 20.82
N GLU A 294 3.83 3.09 21.81
CA GLU A 294 2.50 2.68 22.30
C GLU A 294 1.68 3.87 22.86
N SER A 295 2.32 4.87 23.46
CA SER A 295 1.61 6.05 24.00
C SER A 295 0.99 6.93 22.91
N ALA A 296 1.62 7.02 21.73
CA ALA A 296 1.10 7.81 20.62
C ALA A 296 -0.11 7.13 19.94
N GLU A 297 -0.15 5.81 19.94
CA GLU A 297 -1.30 5.02 19.47
C GLU A 297 -2.49 5.20 20.42
N GLN A 298 -2.29 5.04 21.73
CA GLN A 298 -3.35 5.24 22.71
C GLN A 298 -3.89 6.68 22.74
N ASP A 299 -2.99 7.68 22.76
CA ASP A 299 -3.38 9.10 22.72
C ASP A 299 -4.19 9.43 21.46
N CYS A 300 -3.81 8.84 20.32
CA CYS A 300 -4.58 8.97 19.08
C CYS A 300 -5.95 8.29 19.19
N ALA A 301 -6.01 7.05 19.69
CA ALA A 301 -7.25 6.30 19.81
C ALA A 301 -8.27 7.05 20.69
N ASP A 302 -7.80 7.56 21.83
CA ASP A 302 -8.62 8.35 22.75
C ASP A 302 -9.09 9.67 22.11
N ALA A 303 -8.22 10.35 21.35
CA ALA A 303 -8.57 11.57 20.64
C ALA A 303 -9.59 11.33 19.51
N LEU A 304 -9.49 10.22 18.78
CA LEU A 304 -10.46 9.82 17.76
C LEU A 304 -11.82 9.51 18.40
N ALA A 305 -11.83 8.73 19.48
CA ALA A 305 -13.04 8.40 20.23
C ALA A 305 -13.72 9.64 20.80
N ALA A 306 -12.95 10.57 21.39
CA ALA A 306 -13.47 11.84 21.89
C ALA A 306 -14.12 12.69 20.77
N THR A 307 -13.48 12.75 19.59
CA THR A 307 -14.00 13.50 18.43
C THR A 307 -15.33 12.93 17.91
N LEU A 308 -15.48 11.60 17.96
CA LEU A 308 -16.73 10.91 17.61
C LEU A 308 -17.82 11.08 18.66
N ALA A 309 -17.45 11.19 19.94
CA ALA A 309 -18.39 11.39 21.05
C ALA A 309 -19.09 12.77 21.00
N GLU A 310 -18.48 13.77 20.36
CA GLU A 310 -19.09 15.09 20.15
C GLU A 310 -20.32 15.05 19.21
N GLY A 311 -20.47 14.01 18.39
CA GLY A 311 -21.64 13.81 17.55
C GLY A 311 -21.37 12.98 16.30
N PRO A 312 -22.43 12.44 15.68
CA PRO A 312 -22.30 11.48 14.59
C PRO A 312 -21.80 12.14 13.29
N VAL A 313 -21.13 11.35 12.47
CA VAL A 313 -20.96 11.66 11.04
C VAL A 313 -22.31 11.41 10.35
N THR A 314 -22.85 12.43 9.68
CA THR A 314 -24.20 12.40 9.13
C THR A 314 -24.22 12.37 7.61
N PHE A 315 -25.22 11.68 7.07
CA PHE A 315 -25.43 11.45 5.64
C PHE A 315 -26.80 11.94 5.21
N GLU A 316 -26.97 12.23 3.92
CA GLU A 316 -28.30 12.44 3.33
C GLU A 316 -29.16 11.17 3.48
N ARG A 317 -30.49 11.35 3.50
CA ARG A 317 -31.42 10.28 3.87
C ARG A 317 -31.30 9.10 2.89
N GLY A 318 -31.02 7.91 3.43
CA GLY A 318 -31.02 6.66 2.67
C GLY A 318 -29.79 6.41 1.77
N ASN A 319 -28.79 7.29 1.78
CA ASN A 319 -27.57 7.13 0.96
C ASN A 319 -26.29 7.34 1.80
N ASP A 320 -25.15 7.37 1.11
CA ASP A 320 -23.78 7.51 1.61
C ASP A 320 -23.17 8.90 1.35
N ARG A 321 -23.97 9.87 0.90
CA ARG A 321 -23.53 11.24 0.66
C ARG A 321 -23.47 12.01 1.98
N LEU A 322 -22.29 12.54 2.34
CA LEU A 322 -22.09 13.31 3.57
C LEU A 322 -22.88 14.63 3.55
N THR A 323 -23.51 15.00 4.67
CA THR A 323 -24.08 16.34 4.84
C THR A 323 -22.98 17.38 5.12
N ASP A 324 -23.30 18.67 5.16
CA ASP A 324 -22.36 19.71 5.62
C ASP A 324 -21.87 19.48 7.05
N ALA A 325 -22.76 19.04 7.94
CA ALA A 325 -22.39 18.70 9.31
C ALA A 325 -21.50 17.44 9.34
N GLY A 326 -21.79 16.45 8.50
CA GLY A 326 -20.96 15.27 8.30
C GLY A 326 -19.56 15.62 7.82
N ARG A 327 -19.42 16.47 6.79
CA ARG A 327 -18.12 16.95 6.29
C ARG A 327 -17.31 17.67 7.38
N LYS A 328 -17.93 18.59 8.13
CA LYS A 328 -17.26 19.26 9.25
C LYS A 328 -16.75 18.27 10.31
N ARG A 329 -17.55 17.25 10.61
CA ARG A 329 -17.15 16.18 11.55
C ARG A 329 -15.97 15.37 11.02
N VAL A 330 -15.98 15.01 9.73
CA VAL A 330 -14.86 14.32 9.08
C VAL A 330 -13.59 15.18 9.08
N GLY A 331 -13.69 16.49 8.85
CA GLY A 331 -12.55 17.40 8.95
C GLY A 331 -11.94 17.44 10.36
N ALA A 332 -12.76 17.42 11.40
CA ALA A 332 -12.28 17.30 12.78
C ALA A 332 -11.57 15.96 13.04
N LEU A 333 -12.15 14.85 12.54
CA LEU A 333 -11.52 13.53 12.60
C LEU A 333 -10.18 13.50 11.86
N ALA A 334 -10.10 14.11 10.68
CA ALA A 334 -8.88 14.17 9.90
C ALA A 334 -7.76 14.95 10.60
N ALA A 335 -8.09 16.04 11.31
CA ALA A 335 -7.11 16.79 12.10
C ALA A 335 -6.48 15.95 13.22
N VAL A 336 -7.25 15.01 13.79
CA VAL A 336 -6.72 14.02 14.74
C VAL A 336 -5.95 12.92 14.01
N ALA A 337 -6.58 12.29 13.01
CA ALA A 337 -6.05 11.17 12.25
C ALA A 337 -4.72 11.48 11.55
N ASN A 338 -4.47 12.72 11.14
CA ASN A 338 -3.18 13.13 10.54
C ASN A 338 -2.00 12.99 11.50
N ARG A 339 -2.26 13.05 12.82
CA ARG A 339 -1.25 12.89 13.88
C ARG A 339 -1.16 11.47 14.41
N CYS A 340 -2.11 10.63 14.04
CA CYS A 340 -2.14 9.23 14.44
C CYS A 340 -1.03 8.44 13.72
N PRO A 341 -0.31 7.54 14.41
CA PRO A 341 0.57 6.57 13.77
C PRO A 341 -0.23 5.44 13.09
N GLY A 342 0.41 4.57 12.30
CA GLY A 342 -0.20 3.31 11.85
C GLY A 342 -1.31 3.40 10.78
N GLN A 343 -2.05 2.31 10.65
CA GLN A 343 -3.20 2.15 9.75
C GLN A 343 -4.49 2.55 10.49
N LEU A 344 -5.54 2.93 9.76
CA LEU A 344 -6.84 3.33 10.28
C LEU A 344 -7.94 2.43 9.71
N ILE A 345 -8.91 2.07 10.54
CA ILE A 345 -10.15 1.40 10.12
C ILE A 345 -11.30 2.38 10.25
N VAL A 346 -12.05 2.54 9.17
CA VAL A 346 -13.31 3.28 9.11
C VAL A 346 -14.45 2.28 9.00
N GLU A 347 -15.33 2.26 10.00
CA GLU A 347 -16.45 1.33 10.08
C GLU A 347 -17.78 2.07 9.97
N GLY A 348 -18.69 1.51 9.18
CA GLY A 348 -20.07 1.97 9.12
C GLY A 348 -21.00 1.01 9.86
N HIS A 349 -21.90 1.58 10.65
CA HIS A 349 -22.92 0.85 11.40
C HIS A 349 -24.32 1.40 11.07
N THR A 350 -25.34 0.55 11.14
CA THR A 350 -26.76 0.88 10.93
C THR A 350 -27.60 0.41 12.11
N ASP A 351 -28.85 0.86 12.16
CA ASP A 351 -29.86 0.24 13.02
C ASP A 351 -30.48 -0.99 12.35
N ASN A 352 -31.45 -1.60 13.01
CA ASN A 352 -32.15 -2.80 12.55
C ASN A 352 -33.36 -2.54 11.63
N ILE A 353 -33.50 -1.34 11.08
CA ILE A 353 -34.64 -1.01 10.21
C ILE A 353 -34.27 -1.28 8.75
N GLY A 354 -35.07 -2.12 8.08
CA GLY A 354 -34.87 -2.49 6.68
C GLY A 354 -34.34 -3.91 6.53
N ARG A 355 -34.01 -4.30 5.29
CA ARG A 355 -33.34 -5.59 5.04
C ARG A 355 -31.91 -5.49 5.51
N GLN A 356 -31.47 -6.44 6.32
CA GLN A 356 -30.13 -6.46 6.88
C GLN A 356 -29.03 -6.47 5.80
N SER A 357 -29.28 -7.06 4.62
CA SER A 357 -28.38 -6.98 3.46
C SER A 357 -28.24 -5.57 2.88
N ASP A 358 -29.32 -4.78 2.88
CA ASP A 358 -29.30 -3.38 2.46
C ASP A 358 -28.53 -2.54 3.49
N ASN A 359 -28.76 -2.82 4.78
CA ASN A 359 -28.08 -2.20 5.92
C ASN A 359 -26.57 -2.45 5.87
N GLN A 360 -26.17 -3.70 5.64
CA GLN A 360 -24.78 -4.09 5.44
C GLN A 360 -24.14 -3.33 4.27
N ALA A 361 -24.78 -3.33 3.11
CA ALA A 361 -24.27 -2.65 1.92
C ALA A 361 -24.20 -1.13 2.11
N LEU A 362 -25.21 -0.52 2.76
CA LEU A 362 -25.25 0.92 3.05
C LEU A 362 -24.16 1.33 4.04
N SER A 363 -23.92 0.51 5.06
CA SER A 363 -22.89 0.76 6.06
C SER A 363 -21.49 0.79 5.44
N LEU A 364 -21.18 -0.15 4.53
CA LEU A 364 -19.91 -0.18 3.81
C LEU A 364 -19.74 1.03 2.88
N ARG A 365 -20.79 1.40 2.15
CA ARG A 365 -20.77 2.60 1.28
C ARG A 365 -20.48 3.86 2.09
N ARG A 366 -21.14 4.02 3.25
CA ARG A 366 -20.89 5.14 4.17
C ARG A 366 -19.48 5.15 4.74
N ALA A 367 -18.95 3.99 5.12
CA ALA A 367 -17.56 3.87 5.58
C ALA A 367 -16.57 4.29 4.47
N ARG A 368 -16.81 3.86 3.24
CA ARG A 368 -16.01 4.27 2.07
C ARG A 368 -16.08 5.76 1.83
N ALA A 369 -17.27 6.35 1.86
CA ALA A 369 -17.45 7.80 1.72
C ALA A 369 -16.69 8.60 2.79
N VAL A 370 -16.61 8.09 4.03
CA VAL A 370 -15.82 8.72 5.09
C VAL A 370 -14.32 8.57 4.87
N ALA A 371 -13.81 7.39 4.51
CA ALA A 371 -12.38 7.19 4.24
C ALA A 371 -11.89 8.06 3.07
N VAL A 372 -12.72 8.15 2.04
CA VAL A 372 -12.61 9.09 0.92
C VAL A 372 -12.48 10.53 1.42
N ALA A 373 -13.42 11.03 2.21
CA ALA A 373 -13.38 12.39 2.73
C ALA A 373 -12.21 12.64 3.71
N LEU A 374 -11.77 11.64 4.49
CA LEU A 374 -10.55 11.72 5.29
C LEU A 374 -9.30 11.89 4.40
N ALA A 375 -9.27 11.23 3.23
CA ALA A 375 -8.14 11.29 2.32
C ALA A 375 -7.93 12.69 1.74
N GLU A 376 -9.02 13.38 1.43
CA GLU A 376 -8.96 14.77 0.98
C GLU A 376 -8.36 15.73 2.01
N HIS A 377 -8.56 15.42 3.29
CA HIS A 377 -7.96 16.16 4.39
C HIS A 377 -6.50 15.76 4.67
N GLY A 378 -5.85 15.06 3.74
CA GLY A 378 -4.42 14.76 3.78
C GLY A 378 -4.06 13.41 4.39
N ILE A 379 -5.04 12.58 4.75
CA ILE A 379 -4.78 11.21 5.20
C ILE A 379 -4.45 10.34 3.98
N ASP A 380 -3.31 9.65 3.99
CA ASP A 380 -2.99 8.72 2.91
C ASP A 380 -4.05 7.62 2.79
N ALA A 381 -4.64 7.45 1.60
CA ALA A 381 -5.64 6.41 1.34
C ALA A 381 -5.07 5.00 1.57
N GLY A 382 -3.76 4.80 1.37
CA GLY A 382 -3.06 3.56 1.69
C GLY A 382 -2.94 3.29 3.20
N ARG A 383 -3.27 4.26 4.05
CA ARG A 383 -3.35 4.14 5.51
C ARG A 383 -4.75 3.83 6.02
N MET A 384 -5.74 3.65 5.16
CA MET A 384 -7.14 3.48 5.55
C MET A 384 -7.76 2.21 4.98
N ARG A 385 -8.51 1.51 5.82
CA ARG A 385 -9.36 0.38 5.44
C ARG A 385 -10.80 0.68 5.82
N THR A 386 -11.75 0.21 5.00
CA THR A 386 -13.18 0.44 5.23
C THR A 386 -13.90 -0.86 5.50
N ARG A 387 -14.80 -0.87 6.48
CA ARG A 387 -15.64 -2.02 6.83
C ARG A 387 -17.09 -1.58 6.96
N GLY A 388 -18.01 -2.34 6.36
CA GLY A 388 -19.42 -2.27 6.73
C GLY A 388 -19.66 -3.25 7.85
N VAL A 389 -20.26 -2.81 8.95
CA VAL A 389 -20.71 -3.68 10.05
C VAL A 389 -22.22 -3.89 9.99
N GLY A 390 -22.95 -3.01 9.30
CA GLY A 390 -24.40 -3.06 9.25
C GLY A 390 -24.97 -2.93 10.67
N GLU A 391 -25.96 -3.76 10.99
CA GLU A 391 -26.65 -3.74 12.28
C GLU A 391 -26.11 -4.77 13.28
N SER A 392 -25.05 -5.51 12.95
CA SER A 392 -24.60 -6.68 13.71
C SER A 392 -23.94 -6.37 15.05
N GLU A 393 -23.49 -5.13 15.27
CA GLU A 393 -22.83 -4.67 16.49
C GLU A 393 -23.58 -3.45 17.10
N PRO A 394 -24.79 -3.66 17.66
CA PRO A 394 -25.55 -2.59 18.29
C PRO A 394 -24.89 -2.18 19.62
N VAL A 395 -24.69 -0.88 19.79
CA VAL A 395 -24.21 -0.27 21.06
C VAL A 395 -25.35 0.19 21.95
N ALA A 396 -26.57 0.11 21.44
CA ALA A 396 -27.79 0.48 22.14
C ALA A 396 -28.97 -0.39 21.67
N ASP A 397 -30.03 -0.40 22.47
CA ASP A 397 -31.27 -1.10 22.15
C ASP A 397 -31.89 -0.58 20.83
N ASN A 398 -32.25 -1.51 19.93
CA ASN A 398 -32.88 -1.20 18.66
C ASN A 398 -34.40 -0.96 18.74
N ALA A 399 -35.05 -1.27 19.87
CA ALA A 399 -36.48 -1.04 20.02
C ALA A 399 -36.83 0.47 20.09
N THR A 400 -35.93 1.29 20.63
CA THR A 400 -36.15 2.74 20.76
C THR A 400 -35.48 3.54 19.64
N GLU A 401 -36.09 4.67 19.22
CA GLU A 401 -35.47 5.54 18.21
C GLU A 401 -34.15 6.14 18.71
N ALA A 402 -34.05 6.47 20.01
CA ALA A 402 -32.82 6.96 20.61
C ALA A 402 -31.69 5.92 20.57
N GLY A 403 -32.01 4.64 20.76
CA GLY A 403 -31.02 3.58 20.63
C GLY A 403 -30.65 3.29 19.17
N ARG A 404 -31.62 3.24 18.25
CA ARG A 404 -31.35 3.15 16.80
C ARG A 404 -30.45 4.29 16.30
N ALA A 405 -30.70 5.52 16.76
CA ALA A 405 -29.85 6.66 16.42
C ALA A 405 -28.39 6.49 16.85
N ARG A 406 -28.13 5.82 17.98
CA ARG A 406 -26.76 5.49 18.44
C ARG A 406 -26.13 4.35 17.62
N ASN A 407 -26.95 3.44 17.10
CA ASN A 407 -26.48 2.34 16.25
C ASN A 407 -26.13 2.83 14.83
N ARG A 408 -26.79 3.88 14.32
CA ARG A 408 -26.43 4.57 13.07
C ARG A 408 -25.16 5.43 13.24
N ARG A 409 -24.00 4.80 13.26
CA ARG A 409 -22.71 5.46 13.57
C ARG A 409 -21.60 5.17 12.57
N ILE A 410 -20.59 6.04 12.59
CA ILE A 410 -19.29 5.80 11.98
C ILE A 410 -18.28 5.66 13.11
N VAL A 411 -17.40 4.67 13.00
CA VAL A 411 -16.24 4.51 13.90
C VAL A 411 -14.98 4.70 13.08
N VAL A 412 -14.05 5.49 13.59
CA VAL A 412 -12.69 5.64 13.05
C VAL A 412 -11.75 5.28 14.17
N ARG A 413 -10.94 4.25 13.97
CA ARG A 413 -9.98 3.75 14.96
C ARG A 413 -8.66 3.40 14.31
N LEU A 414 -7.60 3.32 15.10
CA LEU A 414 -6.35 2.72 14.66
C LEU A 414 -6.58 1.23 14.37
N ASP A 415 -6.05 0.77 13.23
CA ASP A 415 -5.77 -0.65 13.02
C ASP A 415 -4.54 -0.93 13.89
N ALA A 416 -4.77 -1.26 15.16
CA ALA A 416 -3.69 -1.59 16.07
C ALA A 416 -2.88 -2.73 15.44
N PRO A 417 -1.57 -2.57 15.20
CA PRO A 417 -0.74 -3.73 14.92
C PRO A 417 -0.94 -4.71 16.09
N PRO A 418 -0.93 -6.02 15.83
CA PRO A 418 -1.09 -6.98 16.92
C PRO A 418 -0.09 -6.59 18.00
N SER A 419 -0.58 -6.29 19.21
CA SER A 419 0.29 -6.21 20.38
C SER A 419 1.12 -7.49 20.34
N PRO A 420 2.46 -7.43 20.41
CA PRO A 420 3.24 -8.64 20.53
C PRO A 420 2.76 -9.31 21.82
N SER A 421 1.85 -10.29 21.68
CA SER A 421 1.49 -11.15 22.78
C SER A 421 2.81 -11.70 23.31
N PRO A 422 3.05 -11.65 24.62
CA PRO A 422 4.28 -12.18 25.18
C PRO A 422 4.40 -13.61 24.66
N ALA A 423 5.47 -13.85 23.87
CA ALA A 423 5.70 -15.11 23.18
C ALA A 423 5.92 -16.21 24.22
N THR A 424 4.82 -16.69 24.75
CA THR A 424 4.75 -17.87 25.58
C THR A 424 4.60 -18.99 24.58
N SER A 425 5.74 -19.57 24.16
CA SER A 425 5.87 -20.71 23.24
C SER A 425 4.82 -20.74 22.12
N VAL A 426 5.17 -20.22 20.94
CA VAL A 426 4.35 -20.35 19.73
C VAL A 426 3.89 -21.80 19.61
N SER A 427 2.60 -22.02 19.77
CA SER A 427 1.97 -23.33 19.56
C SER A 427 1.97 -23.58 18.06
N THR A 428 2.19 -24.82 17.61
CA THR A 428 2.11 -25.07 16.16
C THR A 428 0.69 -24.79 15.67
N ASN A 429 0.51 -24.34 14.42
CA ASN A 429 -0.83 -24.11 13.87
C ASN A 429 -1.71 -25.38 13.89
N VAL A 430 -1.11 -26.56 13.96
CA VAL A 430 -1.80 -27.86 14.14
C VAL A 430 -2.43 -27.97 15.54
N ASP A 431 -1.68 -27.63 16.58
CA ASP A 431 -2.17 -27.61 17.97
C ASP A 431 -3.26 -26.54 18.14
N CYS A 432 -3.10 -25.40 17.46
CA CYS A 432 -4.08 -24.32 17.42
C CYS A 432 -5.39 -24.74 16.76
N ALA A 433 -5.32 -25.34 15.57
CA ALA A 433 -6.49 -25.84 14.86
C ALA A 433 -7.25 -26.88 15.70
N THR A 434 -6.52 -27.79 16.35
CA THR A 434 -7.12 -28.80 17.25
C THR A 434 -7.84 -28.13 18.42
N GLY A 435 -7.22 -27.13 19.05
CA GLY A 435 -7.85 -26.38 20.15
C GLY A 435 -9.10 -25.61 19.72
N ILE A 436 -9.09 -25.05 18.51
CA ILE A 436 -10.26 -24.37 17.93
C ILE A 436 -11.39 -25.38 17.66
N ASP A 437 -11.07 -26.53 17.07
CA ASP A 437 -12.05 -27.59 16.81
C ASP A 437 -12.66 -28.14 18.10
N ASP A 438 -11.85 -28.32 19.14
CA ASP A 438 -12.31 -28.76 20.46
C ASP A 438 -13.23 -27.74 21.13
N LEU A 439 -12.97 -26.45 20.94
CA LEU A 439 -13.83 -25.38 21.42
C LEU A 439 -15.16 -25.35 20.65
N ALA A 440 -15.10 -25.47 19.32
CA ALA A 440 -16.27 -25.47 18.45
C ALA A 440 -17.20 -26.67 18.73
N ARG A 441 -16.65 -27.85 19.06
CA ARG A 441 -17.40 -29.06 19.40
C ARG A 441 -18.16 -29.04 20.73
N ARG A 442 -17.88 -28.08 21.62
CA ARG A 442 -18.49 -28.02 22.96
C ARG A 442 -19.83 -27.27 23.02
N ASP A 443 -20.44 -26.94 21.86
CA ASP A 443 -21.65 -26.10 21.74
C ASP A 443 -21.56 -24.78 22.53
N ALA A 444 -20.33 -24.28 22.73
CA ALA A 444 -20.08 -23.09 23.55
C ALA A 444 -20.39 -21.77 22.80
N LEU A 445 -20.83 -21.85 21.54
CA LEU A 445 -21.05 -20.72 20.63
C LEU A 445 -22.51 -20.69 20.17
N ASN A 446 -23.41 -20.62 21.13
CA ASN A 446 -24.83 -20.49 20.86
C ASN A 446 -25.21 -19.02 20.64
N PHE A 447 -26.13 -18.82 19.70
CA PHE A 447 -26.82 -17.56 19.52
C PHE A 447 -28.26 -17.71 19.99
N GLU A 448 -28.80 -16.69 20.64
CA GLU A 448 -30.24 -16.66 20.87
C GLU A 448 -31.00 -16.78 19.54
N THR A 449 -32.17 -17.42 19.57
CA THR A 449 -32.96 -17.68 18.36
C THR A 449 -33.27 -16.37 17.63
N GLY A 450 -32.90 -16.29 16.35
CA GLY A 450 -33.11 -15.10 15.52
C GLY A 450 -32.18 -13.92 15.83
N GLN A 451 -31.20 -14.08 16.73
CA GLN A 451 -30.25 -13.03 17.08
C GLN A 451 -28.82 -13.36 16.61
N SER A 452 -28.00 -12.33 16.46
CA SER A 452 -26.56 -12.41 16.21
C SER A 452 -25.70 -12.10 17.43
N ALA A 453 -26.32 -11.73 18.56
CA ALA A 453 -25.62 -11.46 19.81
C ALA A 453 -25.17 -12.76 20.49
N LEU A 454 -23.94 -12.78 20.99
CA LEU A 454 -23.38 -13.88 21.78
C LEU A 454 -23.98 -13.87 23.20
N ASP A 455 -24.40 -15.04 23.68
CA ASP A 455 -24.80 -15.22 25.07
C ASP A 455 -23.58 -15.24 26.02
N GLN A 456 -23.79 -15.49 27.32
CA GLN A 456 -22.70 -15.53 28.30
C GLN A 456 -21.68 -16.64 28.01
N ALA A 457 -22.14 -17.82 27.60
CA ALA A 457 -21.25 -18.94 27.27
C ALA A 457 -20.44 -18.63 26.00
N GLY A 458 -21.08 -17.99 25.01
CA GLY A 458 -20.43 -17.47 23.81
C GLY A 458 -19.33 -16.46 24.13
N ARG A 459 -19.54 -15.56 25.09
CA ARG A 459 -18.50 -14.62 25.54
C ARG A 459 -17.30 -15.30 26.17
N GLU A 460 -17.52 -16.31 27.02
CA GLU A 460 -16.45 -17.11 27.63
C GLU A 460 -15.69 -17.94 26.58
N ALA A 461 -16.42 -18.45 25.58
CA ALA A 461 -15.81 -19.12 24.43
C ALA A 461 -14.95 -18.17 23.59
N MET A 462 -15.34 -16.89 23.44
CA MET A 462 -14.49 -15.88 22.77
C MET A 462 -13.19 -15.63 23.54
N ASP A 463 -13.21 -15.62 24.87
CA ASP A 463 -11.98 -15.48 25.67
C ASP A 463 -11.03 -16.66 25.44
N ALA A 464 -11.58 -17.88 25.40
CA ALA A 464 -10.81 -19.09 25.10
C ALA A 464 -10.26 -19.08 23.67
N LEU A 465 -11.08 -18.70 22.68
CA LEU A 465 -10.68 -18.61 21.28
C LEU A 465 -9.59 -17.56 21.07
N ALA A 466 -9.73 -16.38 21.67
CA ALA A 466 -8.71 -15.33 21.62
C ALA A 466 -7.39 -15.77 22.26
N SER A 467 -7.44 -16.49 23.39
CA SER A 467 -6.26 -17.07 24.04
C SER A 467 -5.55 -18.11 23.17
N ILE A 468 -6.29 -18.91 22.41
CA ILE A 468 -5.69 -19.80 21.39
C ILE A 468 -5.05 -18.95 20.30
N LEU A 469 -5.81 -18.08 19.63
CA LEU A 469 -5.36 -17.29 18.48
C LEU A 469 -4.19 -16.33 18.78
N GLY A 470 -4.08 -15.85 20.01
CA GLY A 470 -2.96 -15.02 20.47
C GLY A 470 -1.61 -15.74 20.49
N ARG A 471 -1.62 -17.08 20.47
CA ARG A 471 -0.41 -17.93 20.44
C ARG A 471 -0.13 -18.56 19.07
N CYS A 472 -0.98 -18.26 18.08
CA CYS A 472 -0.99 -18.89 16.77
C CYS A 472 -0.80 -17.85 15.69
N GLU A 473 -0.20 -18.23 14.57
CA GLU A 473 -0.17 -17.42 13.35
C GLU A 473 -1.25 -17.89 12.38
N GLY A 474 -1.57 -17.08 11.36
CA GLY A 474 -2.54 -17.47 10.34
C GLY A 474 -3.84 -16.68 10.32
N VAL A 475 -4.63 -16.98 9.27
CA VAL A 475 -5.91 -16.36 8.97
C VAL A 475 -7.01 -17.30 9.44
N LEU A 476 -7.85 -16.83 10.35
CA LEU A 476 -9.05 -17.52 10.79
C LEU A 476 -10.21 -17.20 9.85
N PHE A 477 -10.70 -18.23 9.18
CA PHE A 477 -11.96 -18.22 8.45
C PHE A 477 -13.09 -18.56 9.41
N ILE A 478 -14.12 -17.72 9.45
CA ILE A 478 -15.31 -17.83 10.29
C ILE A 478 -16.51 -17.93 9.37
N GLU A 479 -17.01 -19.14 9.17
CA GLU A 479 -18.19 -19.39 8.36
C GLU A 479 -19.40 -19.66 9.25
N SER A 480 -20.53 -19.01 8.96
CA SER A 480 -21.79 -19.25 9.65
C SER A 480 -22.83 -19.80 8.70
N HIS A 481 -23.61 -20.75 9.21
CA HIS A 481 -24.72 -21.40 8.53
C HIS A 481 -25.99 -21.35 9.38
N THR A 482 -27.14 -21.44 8.71
CA THR A 482 -28.45 -21.61 9.31
C THR A 482 -29.08 -22.90 8.79
N ASP A 483 -30.20 -23.31 9.39
CA ASP A 483 -31.09 -24.28 8.77
C ASP A 483 -31.98 -23.60 7.71
N ASN A 484 -32.92 -24.36 7.14
CA ASN A 484 -33.92 -23.86 6.21
C ASN A 484 -35.16 -23.21 6.87
N GLY A 485 -35.09 -22.89 8.17
CA GLY A 485 -36.18 -22.20 8.87
C GLY A 485 -36.11 -20.70 8.60
N GLY A 486 -37.22 -20.06 8.21
CA GLY A 486 -37.25 -18.62 7.89
C GLY A 486 -37.15 -18.31 6.40
N LEU A 487 -36.97 -17.04 6.02
CA LEU A 487 -36.76 -16.64 4.63
C LEU A 487 -35.26 -16.75 4.28
N GLN A 488 -34.95 -17.36 3.14
CA GLN A 488 -33.57 -17.61 2.70
C GLN A 488 -32.67 -16.35 2.69
N GLY A 489 -33.22 -15.19 2.29
CA GLY A 489 -32.49 -13.91 2.31
C GLY A 489 -32.13 -13.45 3.73
N ASP A 490 -33.04 -13.67 4.69
CA ASP A 490 -32.85 -13.34 6.09
C ASP A 490 -31.86 -14.32 6.75
N ASN A 491 -31.91 -15.61 6.36
CA ASN A 491 -30.98 -16.64 6.80
C ASN A 491 -29.52 -16.36 6.42
N ARG A 492 -29.27 -15.97 5.16
CA ARG A 492 -27.93 -15.56 4.71
C ARG A 492 -27.42 -14.36 5.49
N SER A 493 -28.28 -13.36 5.66
CA SER A 493 -27.91 -12.14 6.38
C SER A 493 -27.61 -12.41 7.86
N LEU A 494 -28.49 -13.17 8.53
CA LEU A 494 -28.33 -13.58 9.93
C LEU A 494 -27.02 -14.35 10.14
N SER A 495 -26.70 -15.27 9.25
CA SER A 495 -25.43 -16.01 9.31
C SER A 495 -24.22 -15.08 9.17
N LEU A 496 -24.26 -14.11 8.25
CA LEU A 496 -23.16 -13.15 8.11
C LEU A 496 -23.00 -12.30 9.37
N SER A 497 -24.10 -11.83 9.96
CA SER A 497 -24.06 -11.03 11.20
C SER A 497 -23.54 -11.82 12.39
N ARG A 498 -23.84 -13.11 12.47
CA ARG A 498 -23.26 -14.01 13.49
C ARG A 498 -21.75 -14.18 13.33
N ALA A 499 -21.28 -14.43 12.10
CA ALA A 499 -19.85 -14.50 11.81
C ALA A 499 -19.14 -13.16 12.10
N ALA A 500 -19.77 -12.03 11.76
CA ALA A 500 -19.26 -10.70 12.05
C ALA A 500 -19.18 -10.41 13.56
N ALA A 501 -20.20 -10.79 14.33
CA ALA A 501 -20.21 -10.63 15.79
C ALA A 501 -19.07 -11.41 16.47
N VAL A 502 -18.80 -12.64 16.00
CA VAL A 502 -17.64 -13.42 16.46
C VAL A 502 -16.33 -12.71 16.12
N ALA A 503 -16.19 -12.20 14.89
CA ALA A 503 -14.98 -11.47 14.51
C ALA A 503 -14.79 -10.18 15.34
N GLY A 504 -15.84 -9.39 15.54
CA GLY A 504 -15.81 -8.20 16.39
C GLY A 504 -15.41 -8.51 17.83
N ALA A 505 -15.98 -9.57 18.42
CA ALA A 505 -15.64 -9.99 19.77
C ALA A 505 -14.17 -10.45 19.91
N LEU A 506 -13.59 -11.05 18.88
CA LEU A 506 -12.16 -11.41 18.85
C LEU A 506 -11.26 -10.17 18.67
N GLU A 507 -11.68 -9.20 17.87
CA GLU A 507 -10.97 -7.93 17.71
C GLU A 507 -10.91 -7.13 19.01
N GLU A 508 -12.01 -7.06 19.75
CA GLU A 508 -12.05 -6.45 21.10
C GLU A 508 -11.08 -7.12 22.08
N ARG A 509 -10.71 -8.38 21.83
CA ARG A 509 -9.75 -9.17 22.61
C ARG A 509 -8.33 -9.12 22.06
N GLY A 510 -8.06 -8.22 21.10
CA GLY A 510 -6.73 -7.96 20.56
C GLY A 510 -6.33 -8.83 19.36
N ILE A 511 -7.25 -9.63 18.79
CA ILE A 511 -6.97 -10.36 17.55
C ILE A 511 -7.08 -9.39 16.36
N ALA A 512 -5.99 -9.24 15.60
CA ALA A 512 -5.95 -8.29 14.50
C ALA A 512 -7.00 -8.61 13.42
N SER A 513 -7.78 -7.59 13.01
CA SER A 513 -8.86 -7.69 12.01
C SER A 513 -8.40 -8.33 10.69
N GLN A 514 -7.16 -8.08 10.29
CA GLN A 514 -6.54 -8.65 9.09
C GLN A 514 -6.36 -10.18 9.14
N ARG A 515 -6.43 -10.80 10.32
CA ARG A 515 -6.40 -12.24 10.51
C ARG A 515 -7.78 -12.88 10.46
N LEU A 516 -8.86 -12.10 10.41
CA LEU A 516 -10.22 -12.62 10.45
C LEU A 516 -10.87 -12.49 9.07
N ARG A 517 -11.54 -13.55 8.60
CA ARG A 517 -12.31 -13.58 7.36
C ARG A 517 -13.67 -14.17 7.68
N THR A 518 -14.74 -13.41 7.46
CA THR A 518 -16.10 -13.86 7.79
C THR A 518 -16.87 -14.23 6.52
N LEU A 519 -17.71 -15.26 6.63
CA LEU A 519 -18.62 -15.66 5.57
C LEU A 519 -19.98 -16.06 6.16
N GLY A 520 -21.06 -15.53 5.61
CA GLY A 520 -22.42 -15.94 5.92
C GLY A 520 -23.04 -16.68 4.75
N LEU A 521 -23.27 -17.98 4.92
CA LEU A 521 -23.79 -18.86 3.87
C LEU A 521 -25.27 -19.20 4.04
N GLY A 522 -25.89 -18.81 5.16
CA GLY A 522 -27.28 -19.14 5.49
C GLY A 522 -27.51 -20.65 5.43
N GLU A 523 -28.61 -21.06 4.82
CA GLU A 523 -28.97 -22.47 4.63
C GLU A 523 -28.23 -23.15 3.47
N ASP A 524 -27.41 -22.39 2.73
CA ASP A 524 -26.64 -22.94 1.63
C ASP A 524 -25.56 -23.91 2.18
N LEU A 525 -25.32 -25.01 1.46
CA LEU A 525 -24.37 -26.07 1.85
C LEU A 525 -24.72 -26.75 3.19
N PRO A 526 -25.90 -27.38 3.29
CA PRO A 526 -26.26 -28.17 4.48
C PRO A 526 -25.35 -29.40 4.59
N VAL A 527 -25.02 -29.77 5.83
CA VAL A 527 -24.21 -30.96 6.15
C VAL A 527 -25.07 -32.11 6.69
N ALA A 528 -26.33 -31.83 7.02
CA ALA A 528 -27.34 -32.80 7.43
C ALA A 528 -28.70 -32.50 6.76
N SER A 529 -29.65 -33.42 6.89
CA SER A 529 -31.00 -33.23 6.35
C SER A 529 -31.69 -32.01 6.97
N ASN A 530 -32.42 -31.25 6.17
CA ASN A 530 -33.27 -30.17 6.67
C ASN A 530 -34.71 -30.65 6.99
N ASP A 531 -35.02 -31.91 6.69
CA ASP A 531 -36.37 -32.45 6.84
C ASP A 531 -36.71 -32.77 8.31
N ASP A 532 -35.69 -33.01 9.14
CA ASP A 532 -35.86 -33.32 10.56
C ASP A 532 -35.18 -32.31 11.48
N ALA A 533 -35.57 -32.29 12.75
CA ALA A 533 -35.11 -31.31 13.72
C ALA A 533 -33.62 -31.49 14.08
N ALA A 534 -33.11 -32.72 14.07
CA ALA A 534 -31.73 -33.01 14.43
C ALA A 534 -30.76 -32.55 13.33
N GLY A 535 -31.13 -32.76 12.07
CA GLY A 535 -30.37 -32.28 10.92
C GLY A 535 -30.44 -30.76 10.77
N ARG A 536 -31.60 -30.13 11.03
CA ARG A 536 -31.69 -28.66 11.13
C ARG A 536 -30.78 -28.10 12.21
N GLU A 537 -30.75 -28.70 13.40
CA GLU A 537 -29.81 -28.30 14.46
C GLU A 537 -28.35 -28.42 14.00
N THR A 538 -28.00 -29.54 13.34
CA THR A 538 -26.64 -29.76 12.80
C THR A 538 -26.27 -28.71 11.74
N ASN A 539 -27.26 -28.19 11.00
CA ASN A 539 -27.05 -27.14 9.99
C ASN A 539 -26.91 -25.74 10.61
N ARG A 540 -27.45 -25.49 11.81
CA ARG A 540 -27.27 -24.25 12.59
C ARG A 540 -25.88 -24.22 13.24
N ARG A 541 -24.83 -23.95 12.46
CA ARG A 541 -23.43 -24.07 12.91
C ARG A 541 -22.58 -22.84 12.62
N LEU A 542 -21.54 -22.67 13.44
CA LEU A 542 -20.34 -21.90 13.14
C LEU A 542 -19.20 -22.86 12.82
N GLN A 543 -18.45 -22.55 11.77
CA GLN A 543 -17.26 -23.29 11.38
C GLN A 543 -16.06 -22.36 11.40
N PHE A 544 -14.97 -22.85 11.99
CA PHE A 544 -13.70 -22.16 12.06
C PHE A 544 -12.66 -22.93 11.27
N GLU A 545 -11.82 -22.23 10.54
CA GLU A 545 -10.65 -22.82 9.90
C GLU A 545 -9.47 -21.86 10.03
N LEU A 546 -8.43 -22.29 10.74
CA LEU A 546 -7.19 -21.54 10.83
C LEU A 546 -6.26 -21.99 9.71
N VAL A 547 -5.94 -21.08 8.79
CA VAL A 547 -5.10 -21.37 7.63
C VAL A 547 -3.80 -20.57 7.71
N ASP A 548 -2.69 -21.25 7.45
CA ASP A 548 -1.39 -20.62 7.27
C ASP A 548 -1.43 -19.67 6.05
N PRO A 549 -0.99 -18.40 6.13
CA PRO A 549 -1.04 -17.50 4.99
C PRO A 549 -0.22 -18.02 3.79
N ALA A 550 0.83 -18.82 4.03
CA ALA A 550 1.61 -19.47 2.98
C ALA A 550 0.87 -20.61 2.28
N ALA A 551 -0.20 -21.14 2.88
CA ALA A 551 -1.06 -22.17 2.29
C ALA A 551 -2.24 -21.58 1.50
N LEU A 552 -2.42 -20.26 1.48
CA LEU A 552 -3.44 -19.62 0.63
C LEU A 552 -3.06 -19.76 -0.85
N PRO A 553 -4.03 -20.04 -1.73
CA PRO A 553 -3.79 -20.20 -3.16
C PRO A 553 -3.27 -18.90 -3.78
N ASP A 554 -2.45 -19.01 -4.83
CA ASP A 554 -2.15 -17.87 -5.67
C ASP A 554 -3.35 -17.53 -6.59
N ALA A 555 -3.23 -16.46 -7.38
CA ALA A 555 -4.30 -16.04 -8.27
C ALA A 555 -4.61 -17.08 -9.37
N ALA A 556 -3.63 -17.84 -9.85
CA ALA A 556 -3.80 -18.84 -10.89
C ALA A 556 -4.55 -20.08 -10.37
N ASP A 557 -4.16 -20.57 -9.20
CA ASP A 557 -4.84 -21.68 -8.51
C ASP A 557 -6.28 -21.28 -8.15
N CYS A 558 -6.48 -20.05 -7.69
CA CYS A 558 -7.81 -19.51 -7.45
C CYS A 558 -8.68 -19.49 -8.71
N ASN A 559 -8.14 -18.96 -9.81
CA ASN A 559 -8.85 -18.91 -11.09
C ASN A 559 -9.23 -20.31 -11.59
N THR A 560 -8.37 -21.31 -11.39
CA THR A 560 -8.66 -22.71 -11.75
C THR A 560 -9.85 -23.26 -10.95
N GLY A 561 -9.89 -22.98 -9.64
CA GLY A 561 -11.02 -23.39 -8.79
C GLY A 561 -12.33 -22.68 -9.17
N LEU A 562 -12.27 -21.39 -9.47
CA LEU A 562 -13.45 -20.60 -9.89
C LEU A 562 -14.00 -21.08 -11.23
N ASP A 563 -13.13 -21.37 -12.20
CA ASP A 563 -13.50 -21.90 -13.50
C ASP A 563 -14.18 -23.27 -13.37
N SER A 564 -13.66 -24.13 -12.49
CA SER A 564 -14.24 -25.45 -12.23
C SER A 564 -15.66 -25.35 -11.67
N LEU A 565 -15.89 -24.46 -10.69
CA LEU A 565 -17.22 -24.21 -10.11
C LEU A 565 -18.22 -23.70 -11.16
N LEU A 566 -17.80 -22.78 -12.03
CA LEU A 566 -18.65 -22.22 -13.08
C LEU A 566 -18.88 -23.20 -14.24
N ALA A 567 -17.95 -24.10 -14.50
CA ALA A 567 -18.09 -25.15 -15.51
C ALA A 567 -19.05 -26.27 -15.08
N GLU A 568 -19.08 -26.61 -13.78
CA GLU A 568 -20.06 -27.55 -13.21
C GLU A 568 -21.48 -27.00 -13.33
N SER A 569 -21.67 -25.77 -12.86
CA SER A 569 -22.95 -25.07 -12.84
C SER A 569 -22.74 -23.58 -13.05
N GLY A 570 -22.98 -23.09 -14.27
CA GLY A 570 -22.93 -21.66 -14.56
C GLY A 570 -24.00 -20.88 -13.80
N ILE A 571 -23.80 -19.57 -13.67
CA ILE A 571 -24.80 -18.68 -13.06
C ILE A 571 -25.92 -18.41 -14.08
N GLN A 572 -27.15 -18.74 -13.69
CA GLN A 572 -28.34 -18.58 -14.51
C GLN A 572 -29.16 -17.38 -14.07
N PHE A 573 -29.85 -16.79 -15.04
CA PHE A 573 -30.73 -15.64 -14.86
C PHE A 573 -32.10 -15.93 -15.48
N ARG A 574 -33.15 -15.32 -14.93
CA ARG A 574 -34.46 -15.31 -15.60
C ARG A 574 -34.35 -14.66 -16.99
N VAL A 575 -35.15 -15.14 -17.94
CA VAL A 575 -35.09 -14.72 -19.36
C VAL A 575 -35.22 -13.19 -19.46
N GLY A 576 -34.31 -12.55 -20.21
CA GLY A 576 -34.27 -11.09 -20.38
C GLY A 576 -33.98 -10.28 -19.10
N SER A 577 -33.68 -10.95 -17.98
CA SER A 577 -33.45 -10.31 -16.69
C SER A 577 -32.01 -10.48 -16.20
N HIS A 578 -31.67 -9.69 -15.18
CA HIS A 578 -30.48 -9.82 -14.32
C HIS A 578 -30.81 -10.51 -12.98
N ASP A 579 -32.06 -10.95 -12.81
CA ASP A 579 -32.50 -11.71 -11.64
C ASP A 579 -31.90 -13.12 -11.66
N ILE A 580 -31.03 -13.38 -10.68
CA ILE A 580 -30.37 -14.67 -10.45
C ILE A 580 -31.42 -15.71 -10.03
N THR A 581 -31.34 -16.92 -10.58
CA THR A 581 -32.22 -18.03 -10.17
C THR A 581 -31.89 -18.56 -8.79
N ASP A 582 -32.84 -19.21 -8.11
CA ASP A 582 -32.62 -19.77 -6.78
C ASP A 582 -31.51 -20.84 -6.78
N ASP A 583 -31.47 -21.71 -7.81
CA ASP A 583 -30.41 -22.71 -7.98
C ASP A 583 -29.00 -22.08 -8.09
N SER A 584 -28.92 -20.89 -8.70
CA SER A 584 -27.64 -20.19 -8.87
C SER A 584 -27.14 -19.57 -7.57
N GLN A 585 -27.98 -19.42 -6.54
CA GLN A 585 -27.54 -18.93 -5.24
C GLN A 585 -26.54 -19.88 -4.59
N LEU A 586 -26.69 -21.19 -4.76
CA LEU A 586 -25.74 -22.18 -4.28
C LEU A 586 -24.36 -22.01 -4.95
N VAL A 587 -24.35 -21.74 -6.26
CA VAL A 587 -23.11 -21.47 -7.01
C VAL A 587 -22.42 -20.22 -6.47
N ILE A 588 -23.18 -19.16 -6.19
CA ILE A 588 -22.63 -17.92 -5.61
C ILE A 588 -22.06 -18.17 -4.21
N SER A 589 -22.69 -19.03 -3.40
CA SER A 589 -22.16 -19.43 -2.09
C SER A 589 -20.83 -20.19 -2.20
N ARG A 590 -20.71 -21.11 -3.17
CA ARG A 590 -19.44 -21.82 -3.43
C ARG A 590 -18.36 -20.88 -3.96
N LEU A 591 -18.71 -19.98 -4.88
CA LEU A 591 -17.80 -18.93 -5.37
C LEU A 591 -17.34 -18.03 -4.23
N ALA A 592 -18.25 -17.68 -3.31
CA ALA A 592 -17.91 -16.82 -2.19
C ALA A 592 -16.89 -17.49 -1.26
N ARG A 593 -17.12 -18.77 -0.91
CA ARG A 593 -16.17 -19.56 -0.11
C ARG A 593 -14.79 -19.68 -0.77
N GLN A 594 -14.75 -19.88 -2.09
CA GLN A 594 -13.49 -19.92 -2.84
C GLN A 594 -12.78 -18.56 -2.84
N LEU A 595 -13.49 -17.49 -3.23
CA LEU A 595 -12.95 -16.12 -3.30
C LEU A 595 -12.47 -15.59 -1.94
N GLN A 596 -13.03 -16.07 -0.83
CA GLN A 596 -12.59 -15.69 0.50
C GLN A 596 -11.10 -15.97 0.73
N ARG A 597 -10.56 -17.00 0.07
CA ARG A 597 -9.16 -17.45 0.15
C ARG A 597 -8.27 -16.83 -0.91
N CYS A 598 -8.84 -16.15 -1.90
CA CYS A 598 -8.10 -15.67 -3.06
C CYS A 598 -7.36 -14.36 -2.81
N PRO A 599 -6.20 -14.16 -3.45
CA PRO A 599 -5.42 -12.94 -3.30
C PRO A 599 -5.93 -11.83 -4.23
N GLY A 600 -6.10 -10.62 -3.71
CA GLY A 600 -6.35 -9.43 -4.54
C GLY A 600 -7.81 -9.27 -5.02
N PRO A 601 -8.06 -8.33 -5.94
CA PRO A 601 -9.39 -8.04 -6.43
C PRO A 601 -9.90 -9.12 -7.40
N ALA A 602 -11.22 -9.25 -7.53
CA ALA A 602 -11.84 -10.13 -8.51
C ALA A 602 -12.72 -9.36 -9.49
N VAL A 603 -12.54 -9.62 -10.78
CA VAL A 603 -13.39 -9.15 -11.87
C VAL A 603 -14.49 -10.17 -12.11
N ILE A 604 -15.73 -9.68 -12.18
CA ILE A 604 -16.91 -10.47 -12.50
C ILE A 604 -17.38 -10.01 -13.87
N ALA A 605 -17.18 -10.84 -14.88
CA ALA A 605 -17.40 -10.51 -16.28
C ALA A 605 -18.70 -11.15 -16.78
N GLY A 606 -19.66 -10.33 -17.19
CA GLY A 606 -20.89 -10.77 -17.82
C GLY A 606 -20.79 -10.76 -19.34
N HIS A 607 -21.36 -11.78 -19.98
CA HIS A 607 -21.40 -11.93 -21.43
C HIS A 607 -22.82 -12.24 -21.92
N THR A 608 -23.12 -11.83 -23.15
CA THR A 608 -24.34 -12.19 -23.88
C THR A 608 -23.97 -12.90 -25.18
N ASP A 609 -24.96 -13.51 -25.81
CA ASP A 609 -24.85 -13.86 -27.23
C ASP A 609 -25.06 -12.62 -28.11
N ALA A 610 -24.96 -12.80 -29.43
CA ALA A 610 -25.10 -11.73 -30.41
C ALA A 610 -26.56 -11.39 -30.80
N MET A 611 -27.56 -11.88 -30.05
CA MET A 611 -28.95 -11.56 -30.34
C MET A 611 -29.36 -10.27 -29.63
N GLY A 612 -29.99 -9.35 -30.36
CA GLY A 612 -30.46 -8.07 -29.81
C GLY A 612 -29.58 -6.88 -30.20
N ASP A 613 -29.81 -5.74 -29.56
CA ASP A 613 -29.00 -4.54 -29.74
C ASP A 613 -27.71 -4.61 -28.89
N GLU A 614 -26.58 -4.21 -29.47
CA GLU A 614 -25.26 -4.31 -28.81
C GLU A 614 -25.21 -3.51 -27.50
N ILE A 615 -25.85 -2.33 -27.44
CA ILE A 615 -25.88 -1.49 -26.25
C ILE A 615 -26.74 -2.14 -25.17
N ASP A 616 -27.89 -2.70 -25.54
CA ASP A 616 -28.74 -3.43 -24.60
C ASP A 616 -28.04 -4.71 -24.08
N ASN A 617 -27.35 -5.43 -24.95
CA ASN A 617 -26.52 -6.60 -24.61
C ASN A 617 -25.40 -6.22 -23.63
N GLN A 618 -24.70 -5.13 -23.92
CA GLN A 618 -23.67 -4.59 -23.04
C GLN A 618 -24.26 -4.21 -21.67
N ARG A 619 -25.39 -3.48 -21.64
CA ARG A 619 -26.06 -3.07 -20.39
C ARG A 619 -26.53 -4.27 -19.57
N LEU A 620 -27.18 -5.25 -20.22
CA LEU A 620 -27.67 -6.46 -19.57
C LEU A 620 -26.53 -7.29 -18.98
N SER A 621 -25.45 -7.47 -19.75
CA SER A 621 -24.26 -8.23 -19.30
C SER A 621 -23.64 -7.62 -18.04
N TRP A 622 -23.52 -6.29 -17.98
CA TRP A 622 -23.02 -5.61 -16.79
C TRP A 622 -23.99 -5.71 -15.61
N ARG A 623 -25.31 -5.56 -15.83
CA ARG A 623 -26.31 -5.73 -14.75
C ARG A 623 -26.23 -7.11 -14.12
N ARG A 624 -26.09 -8.16 -14.94
CA ARG A 624 -25.89 -9.54 -14.48
C ARG A 624 -24.60 -9.69 -13.65
N ALA A 625 -23.49 -9.15 -14.13
CA ALA A 625 -22.24 -9.14 -13.36
C ALA A 625 -22.38 -8.38 -12.03
N ARG A 626 -23.11 -7.26 -12.02
CA ARG A 626 -23.39 -6.46 -10.82
C ARG A 626 -24.23 -7.23 -9.80
N GLU A 627 -25.24 -7.99 -10.23
CA GLU A 627 -26.02 -8.83 -9.32
C GLU A 627 -25.18 -9.96 -8.71
N VAL A 628 -24.30 -10.57 -9.49
CA VAL A 628 -23.36 -11.58 -8.96
C VAL A 628 -22.43 -10.93 -7.93
N SER A 629 -21.89 -9.74 -8.23
CA SER A 629 -21.07 -8.98 -7.28
C SER A 629 -21.82 -8.64 -6.00
N ARG A 630 -23.10 -8.29 -6.08
CA ARG A 630 -23.97 -8.03 -4.92
C ARG A 630 -24.19 -9.31 -4.11
N GLY A 631 -24.50 -10.42 -4.77
CA GLY A 631 -24.68 -11.72 -4.12
C GLY A 631 -23.42 -12.23 -3.43
N LEU A 632 -22.24 -12.00 -4.02
CA LEU A 632 -20.95 -12.31 -3.38
C LEU A 632 -20.67 -11.39 -2.19
N SER A 633 -20.92 -10.08 -2.34
CA SER A 633 -20.72 -9.11 -1.25
C SER A 633 -21.64 -9.39 -0.05
N SER A 634 -22.89 -9.78 -0.30
CA SER A 634 -23.86 -10.11 0.75
C SER A 634 -23.51 -11.35 1.55
N ARG A 635 -22.50 -12.12 1.14
CA ARG A 635 -21.98 -13.30 1.85
C ARG A 635 -20.77 -13.00 2.71
N GLY A 636 -20.25 -11.77 2.72
CA GLY A 636 -19.13 -11.37 3.59
C GLY A 636 -17.80 -11.09 2.90
N LEU A 637 -17.76 -11.12 1.56
CA LEU A 637 -16.54 -10.85 0.77
C LEU A 637 -16.12 -9.38 0.69
N GLN A 638 -16.28 -8.62 1.77
CA GLN A 638 -15.98 -7.19 1.80
C GLN A 638 -14.48 -6.89 1.76
N HIS A 639 -13.65 -7.85 2.16
CA HIS A 639 -12.18 -7.77 2.02
C HIS A 639 -11.71 -8.01 0.58
N VAL A 640 -12.59 -8.53 -0.29
CA VAL A 640 -12.31 -8.72 -1.71
C VAL A 640 -12.92 -7.55 -2.48
N ALA A 641 -12.10 -6.80 -3.20
CA ALA A 641 -12.61 -5.80 -4.12
C ALA A 641 -13.21 -6.51 -5.35
N LEU A 642 -14.54 -6.43 -5.49
CA LEU A 642 -15.29 -7.05 -6.59
C LEU A 642 -15.62 -6.00 -7.66
N TYR A 643 -15.24 -6.28 -8.90
CA TYR A 643 -15.43 -5.37 -10.04
C TYR A 643 -16.34 -5.99 -11.09
N PRO A 644 -17.64 -5.62 -11.15
CA PRO A 644 -18.53 -6.09 -12.20
C PRO A 644 -18.23 -5.38 -13.52
N VAL A 645 -18.06 -6.17 -14.58
CA VAL A 645 -17.81 -5.71 -15.95
C VAL A 645 -18.80 -6.39 -16.89
N GLY A 646 -19.35 -5.63 -17.84
CA GLY A 646 -20.08 -6.19 -18.97
C GLY A 646 -19.22 -6.23 -20.22
N PHE A 647 -19.27 -7.33 -20.97
CA PHE A 647 -18.66 -7.44 -22.30
C PHE A 647 -19.69 -7.54 -23.41
N GLY A 648 -20.98 -7.69 -23.07
CA GLY A 648 -22.03 -7.98 -24.05
C GLY A 648 -21.63 -9.16 -24.93
N GLU A 649 -21.78 -8.98 -26.24
CA GLU A 649 -21.43 -9.97 -27.26
C GLU A 649 -19.98 -9.89 -27.77
N SER A 650 -19.19 -8.93 -27.28
CA SER A 650 -17.87 -8.59 -27.85
C SER A 650 -16.76 -9.63 -27.59
N GLU A 651 -17.03 -10.59 -26.70
CA GLU A 651 -16.08 -11.65 -26.29
C GLU A 651 -16.76 -13.04 -26.33
N PRO A 652 -17.10 -13.54 -27.54
CA PRO A 652 -17.76 -14.83 -27.68
C PRO A 652 -16.80 -15.97 -27.35
N ALA A 653 -17.24 -16.91 -26.52
CA ALA A 653 -16.53 -18.16 -26.26
C ALA A 653 -16.78 -19.22 -27.35
N ALA A 654 -17.85 -19.08 -28.12
CA ALA A 654 -18.22 -19.95 -29.23
C ALA A 654 -18.92 -19.17 -30.36
N SER A 655 -19.06 -19.78 -31.55
CA SER A 655 -19.84 -19.19 -32.65
C SER A 655 -21.27 -18.87 -32.22
N ASN A 656 -21.81 -17.72 -32.66
CA ASN A 656 -23.20 -17.31 -32.41
C ASN A 656 -24.22 -17.94 -33.39
N ASP A 657 -23.74 -18.73 -34.35
CA ASP A 657 -24.58 -19.28 -35.43
C ASP A 657 -25.48 -20.43 -34.94
N SER A 658 -25.15 -21.06 -33.81
CA SER A 658 -25.91 -22.17 -33.22
C SER A 658 -26.44 -21.82 -31.84
N GLU A 659 -27.56 -22.43 -31.43
CA GLU A 659 -28.11 -22.22 -30.07
C GLU A 659 -27.15 -22.72 -29.00
N ALA A 660 -26.45 -23.84 -29.23
CA ALA A 660 -25.44 -24.34 -28.30
C ALA A 660 -24.26 -23.37 -28.15
N GLY A 661 -23.85 -22.71 -29.23
CA GLY A 661 -22.81 -21.68 -29.19
C GLY A 661 -23.27 -20.42 -28.47
N ARG A 662 -24.47 -19.92 -28.76
CA ARG A 662 -25.09 -18.79 -28.05
C ARG A 662 -25.26 -19.06 -26.55
N ALA A 663 -25.69 -20.26 -26.18
CA ALA A 663 -25.80 -20.66 -24.78
C ALA A 663 -24.47 -20.56 -24.03
N ARG A 664 -23.35 -20.93 -24.67
CA ARG A 664 -22.00 -20.74 -24.10
C ARG A 664 -21.56 -19.27 -24.02
N ASN A 665 -22.09 -18.41 -24.88
CA ASN A 665 -21.80 -16.98 -24.83
C ASN A 665 -22.59 -16.25 -23.74
N ARG A 666 -23.77 -16.76 -23.35
CA ARG A 666 -24.54 -16.27 -22.20
C ARG A 666 -23.97 -16.77 -20.87
N ARG A 667 -22.83 -16.22 -20.43
CA ARG A 667 -22.09 -16.69 -19.25
C ARG A 667 -21.65 -15.58 -18.30
N ILE A 668 -21.29 -15.98 -17.08
CA ILE A 668 -20.51 -15.19 -16.13
C ILE A 668 -19.14 -15.83 -16.00
N GLU A 669 -18.09 -15.02 -16.03
CA GLU A 669 -16.74 -15.41 -15.63
C GLU A 669 -16.36 -14.67 -14.36
N VAL A 670 -15.60 -15.31 -13.47
CA VAL A 670 -15.05 -14.67 -12.28
C VAL A 670 -13.55 -14.90 -12.30
N ARG A 671 -12.78 -13.81 -12.30
CA ARG A 671 -11.32 -13.85 -12.38
C ARG A 671 -10.71 -13.02 -11.26
N VAL A 672 -9.85 -13.64 -10.48
CA VAL A 672 -8.98 -12.96 -9.53
C VAL A 672 -7.86 -12.32 -10.32
N GLU A 673 -7.74 -10.99 -10.23
CA GLU A 673 -6.61 -10.28 -10.80
C GLU A 673 -5.39 -10.55 -9.90
N PRO A 674 -4.28 -11.04 -10.45
CA PRO A 674 -3.06 -11.15 -9.67
C PRO A 674 -2.69 -9.78 -9.11
N GLN A 675 -2.36 -9.71 -7.82
CA GLN A 675 -1.64 -8.54 -7.30
C GLN A 675 -0.39 -8.40 -8.16
N SER A 676 -0.29 -7.31 -8.92
CA SER A 676 0.71 -7.20 -9.98
C SER A 676 2.13 -7.28 -9.38
N PRO A 677 2.94 -8.22 -9.86
CA PRO A 677 4.13 -7.80 -10.55
C PRO A 677 4.01 -8.23 -12.01
N PRO A 678 4.09 -7.31 -12.99
CA PRO A 678 4.17 -7.74 -14.37
C PRO A 678 5.58 -8.27 -14.64
N ALA A 679 5.68 -9.27 -15.51
CA ALA A 679 6.90 -9.53 -16.27
C ALA A 679 7.48 -8.18 -16.75
N ALA A 680 8.78 -7.96 -16.56
CA ALA A 680 9.41 -6.63 -16.66
C ALA A 680 9.01 -5.80 -17.90
N GLN A 681 8.70 -6.46 -19.02
CA GLN A 681 8.23 -5.83 -20.26
C GLN A 681 6.80 -5.25 -20.17
N ALA A 682 5.85 -5.94 -19.53
CA ALA A 682 4.51 -5.40 -19.31
C ALA A 682 4.55 -4.21 -18.33
N ARG A 683 5.45 -4.23 -17.34
CA ARG A 683 5.65 -3.10 -16.41
C ARG A 683 6.18 -1.87 -17.12
N ALA A 684 7.19 -2.04 -17.99
CA ALA A 684 7.71 -0.95 -18.80
C ALA A 684 6.63 -0.33 -19.71
N CYS A 685 5.87 -1.19 -20.40
CA CYS A 685 4.73 -0.75 -21.23
C CYS A 685 3.68 0.03 -20.42
N ASN A 686 3.20 -0.54 -19.29
CA ASN A 686 2.16 0.10 -18.49
C ASN A 686 2.64 1.46 -17.94
N ASN A 687 3.90 1.59 -17.53
CA ASN A 687 4.46 2.86 -17.06
C ASN A 687 4.53 3.91 -18.18
N GLU A 688 4.92 3.52 -19.39
CA GLU A 688 4.98 4.42 -20.54
C GLU A 688 3.56 4.88 -20.95
N LEU A 689 2.59 3.97 -20.97
CA LEU A 689 1.18 4.29 -21.22
C LEU A 689 0.59 5.22 -20.15
N ALA A 690 0.85 4.95 -18.87
CA ALA A 690 0.37 5.80 -17.77
C ALA A 690 0.94 7.22 -17.83
N GLY A 691 2.20 7.38 -18.27
CA GLY A 691 2.81 8.68 -18.49
C GLY A 691 2.17 9.50 -19.61
N LEU A 692 1.55 8.85 -20.60
CA LEU A 692 0.79 9.51 -21.67
C LEU A 692 -0.69 9.72 -21.33
N LEU A 693 -1.24 8.91 -20.40
CA LEU A 693 -2.63 8.94 -19.97
C LEU A 693 -2.82 9.75 -18.67
N THR A 694 -2.18 10.90 -18.56
CA THR A 694 -2.42 11.81 -17.45
C THR A 694 -3.87 12.32 -17.47
N PRO A 695 -4.44 12.75 -16.33
CA PRO A 695 -5.77 13.35 -16.30
C PRO A 695 -5.92 14.46 -17.35
N GLY A 696 -6.97 14.38 -18.18
CA GLY A 696 -7.20 15.31 -19.29
C GLY A 696 -6.44 15.00 -20.60
N ALA A 697 -5.63 13.93 -20.67
CA ALA A 697 -4.94 13.55 -21.91
C ALA A 697 -5.91 13.03 -22.99
N ILE A 698 -7.00 12.40 -22.58
CA ILE A 698 -8.07 11.92 -23.45
C ILE A 698 -9.38 12.54 -22.99
N GLU A 699 -9.92 13.43 -23.81
CA GLU A 699 -11.14 14.19 -23.56
C GLU A 699 -12.24 13.83 -24.54
N PHE A 700 -13.47 13.93 -24.04
CA PHE A 700 -14.68 13.68 -24.80
C PHE A 700 -15.59 14.91 -24.76
N ASP A 701 -16.37 15.12 -25.83
CA ASP A 701 -17.44 16.12 -25.82
C ASP A 701 -18.40 15.86 -24.62
N THR A 702 -18.98 16.92 -24.05
CA THR A 702 -19.82 16.81 -22.85
C THR A 702 -20.97 15.82 -23.05
N GLY A 703 -21.09 14.83 -22.14
CA GLY A 703 -22.11 13.79 -22.21
C GLY A 703 -21.96 12.81 -23.39
N SER A 704 -20.81 12.81 -24.07
CA SER A 704 -20.54 11.99 -25.26
C SER A 704 -19.31 11.10 -25.08
N ASP A 705 -19.17 10.15 -26.00
CA ASP A 705 -18.03 9.29 -26.28
C ASP A 705 -17.20 9.78 -27.50
N ARG A 706 -17.55 10.92 -28.10
CA ARG A 706 -16.79 11.51 -29.20
C ARG A 706 -15.49 12.15 -28.70
N LEU A 707 -14.36 11.70 -29.22
CA LEU A 707 -13.04 12.25 -28.93
C LEU A 707 -12.86 13.67 -29.48
N SER A 708 -12.33 14.56 -28.63
CA SER A 708 -11.94 15.93 -29.02
C SER A 708 -10.82 15.90 -30.07
N ALA A 709 -10.62 17.00 -30.80
CA ALA A 709 -9.57 17.08 -31.81
C ALA A 709 -8.16 16.88 -31.20
N ALA A 710 -7.87 17.54 -30.08
CA ALA A 710 -6.61 17.38 -29.35
C ALA A 710 -6.38 15.95 -28.87
N SER A 711 -7.46 15.24 -28.49
CA SER A 711 -7.36 13.84 -28.07
C SER A 711 -6.98 12.89 -29.22
N ARG A 712 -7.22 13.26 -30.49
CA ARG A 712 -6.82 12.40 -31.63
C ARG A 712 -5.31 12.36 -31.82
N ASP A 713 -4.63 13.47 -31.54
CA ASP A 713 -3.16 13.53 -31.57
C ASP A 713 -2.59 12.69 -30.42
N ALA A 714 -3.15 12.84 -29.21
CA ALA A 714 -2.77 12.00 -28.06
C ALA A 714 -2.97 10.50 -28.32
N VAL A 715 -4.07 10.11 -28.98
CA VAL A 715 -4.29 8.70 -29.38
C VAL A 715 -3.25 8.21 -30.40
N THR A 716 -2.72 9.09 -31.25
CA THR A 716 -1.66 8.72 -32.21
C THR A 716 -0.35 8.39 -31.49
N ASP A 717 0.02 9.20 -30.50
CA ASP A 717 1.19 8.95 -29.65
C ASP A 717 1.02 7.67 -28.82
N LEU A 718 -0.17 7.47 -28.25
CA LEU A 718 -0.53 6.22 -27.57
C LEU A 718 -0.41 5.01 -28.49
N ALA A 719 -0.85 5.12 -29.75
CA ALA A 719 -0.77 4.02 -30.72
C ALA A 719 0.68 3.58 -30.96
N ALA A 720 1.66 4.50 -30.94
CA ALA A 720 3.07 4.15 -31.08
C ALA A 720 3.57 3.29 -29.91
N VAL A 721 3.18 3.61 -28.67
CA VAL A 721 3.51 2.82 -27.47
C VAL A 721 2.79 1.48 -27.47
N VAL A 722 1.48 1.50 -27.69
CA VAL A 722 0.60 0.31 -27.74
C VAL A 722 1.12 -0.74 -28.72
N LYS A 723 1.65 -0.34 -29.88
CA LYS A 723 2.24 -1.26 -30.86
C LYS A 723 3.44 -2.03 -30.31
N ARG A 724 4.25 -1.42 -29.43
CA ARG A 724 5.44 -2.04 -28.80
C ARG A 724 5.14 -2.87 -27.57
N CYS A 725 4.03 -2.59 -26.89
CA CYS A 725 3.60 -3.36 -25.73
C CYS A 725 3.46 -4.85 -26.09
N PRO A 726 3.77 -5.79 -25.18
CA PRO A 726 3.50 -7.21 -25.39
C PRO A 726 2.01 -7.54 -25.20
N GLY A 727 1.56 -8.67 -25.74
CA GLY A 727 0.26 -9.26 -25.42
C GLY A 727 -0.98 -8.44 -25.85
N SER A 728 -2.10 -8.74 -25.19
CA SER A 728 -3.36 -8.00 -25.32
C SER A 728 -3.43 -6.90 -24.26
N LEU A 729 -4.08 -5.79 -24.59
CA LEU A 729 -4.27 -4.63 -23.74
C LEU A 729 -5.76 -4.41 -23.45
N ILE A 730 -6.04 -4.01 -22.22
CA ILE A 730 -7.34 -3.52 -21.78
C ILE A 730 -7.32 -2.00 -21.86
N ILE A 731 -8.35 -1.42 -22.47
CA ILE A 731 -8.68 0.00 -22.46
C ILE A 731 -9.85 0.15 -21.50
N ALA A 732 -9.58 0.73 -20.33
CA ALA A 732 -10.52 0.85 -19.23
C ALA A 732 -11.05 2.29 -19.15
N GLY A 733 -12.35 2.46 -19.31
CA GLY A 733 -13.04 3.74 -19.14
C GLY A 733 -13.63 3.89 -17.75
N HIS A 734 -13.52 5.10 -17.21
CA HIS A 734 -14.04 5.48 -15.90
C HIS A 734 -14.85 6.77 -15.97
N THR A 735 -15.81 6.92 -15.06
CA THR A 735 -16.58 8.16 -14.87
C THR A 735 -16.43 8.64 -13.43
N ASP A 736 -16.84 9.89 -13.20
CA ASP A 736 -17.19 10.35 -11.86
C ASP A 736 -18.53 9.76 -11.39
N ASP A 737 -19.03 10.22 -10.24
CA ASP A 737 -20.29 9.78 -9.63
C ASP A 737 -21.52 10.57 -10.12
N VAL A 738 -21.38 11.45 -11.11
CA VAL A 738 -22.47 12.32 -11.53
C VAL A 738 -23.38 11.57 -12.49
N GLY A 739 -24.53 11.16 -11.99
CA GLY A 739 -25.57 10.49 -12.77
C GLY A 739 -25.92 9.12 -12.20
N GLU A 740 -26.76 8.37 -12.92
CA GLU A 740 -27.08 7.00 -12.55
C GLU A 740 -25.90 6.08 -12.86
N ALA A 741 -25.54 5.19 -11.93
CA ALA A 741 -24.44 4.23 -12.09
C ALA A 741 -24.52 3.44 -13.42
N ASP A 742 -25.73 3.11 -13.86
CA ASP A 742 -25.98 2.41 -15.13
C ASP A 742 -25.61 3.25 -16.36
N ASN A 743 -25.91 4.55 -16.33
CA ASN A 743 -25.53 5.49 -17.39
C ASN A 743 -24.03 5.74 -17.38
N ASN A 744 -23.44 5.89 -16.19
CA ASN A 744 -22.01 6.04 -15.97
C ASN A 744 -21.23 4.84 -16.50
N GLN A 745 -21.71 3.63 -16.21
CA GLN A 745 -21.18 2.41 -16.77
C GLN A 745 -21.23 2.42 -18.30
N GLN A 746 -22.40 2.69 -18.88
CA GLN A 746 -22.58 2.68 -20.33
C GLN A 746 -21.66 3.69 -21.01
N LEU A 747 -21.62 4.92 -20.50
CA LEU A 747 -20.78 6.01 -21.02
C LEU A 747 -19.29 5.66 -20.94
N SER A 748 -18.85 5.09 -19.82
CA SER A 748 -17.45 4.67 -19.64
C SER A 748 -17.04 3.60 -20.67
N TRP A 749 -17.92 2.65 -20.96
CA TRP A 749 -17.68 1.62 -21.97
C TRP A 749 -17.67 2.20 -23.39
N GLN A 750 -18.62 3.08 -23.72
CA GLN A 750 -18.67 3.78 -25.02
C GLN A 750 -17.38 4.57 -25.27
N ARG A 751 -16.89 5.28 -24.25
CA ARG A 751 -15.61 6.02 -24.29
C ARG A 751 -14.41 5.11 -24.51
N ALA A 752 -14.32 4.00 -23.77
CA ALA A 752 -13.26 3.01 -23.98
C ALA A 752 -13.30 2.42 -25.40
N ARG A 753 -14.50 2.18 -25.94
CA ARG A 753 -14.70 1.71 -27.32
C ARG A 753 -14.29 2.76 -28.35
N ALA A 754 -14.59 4.04 -28.13
CA ALA A 754 -14.16 5.12 -29.00
C ALA A 754 -12.62 5.23 -29.06
N VAL A 755 -11.95 5.09 -27.91
CA VAL A 755 -10.48 5.03 -27.85
C VAL A 755 -9.96 3.79 -28.59
N LYS A 756 -10.56 2.62 -28.41
CA LYS A 756 -10.22 1.41 -29.17
C LYS A 756 -10.31 1.66 -30.68
N ALA A 757 -11.43 2.22 -31.16
CA ALA A 757 -11.64 2.49 -32.58
C ALA A 757 -10.59 3.46 -33.15
N ALA A 758 -10.23 4.49 -32.37
CA ALA A 758 -9.20 5.45 -32.76
C ALA A 758 -7.80 4.81 -32.81
N LEU A 759 -7.44 3.96 -31.83
CA LEU A 759 -6.18 3.20 -31.85
C LEU A 759 -6.11 2.22 -33.04
N VAL A 760 -7.23 1.58 -33.38
CA VAL A 760 -7.32 0.70 -34.57
C VAL A 760 -7.11 1.51 -35.85
N THR A 761 -7.74 2.69 -35.95
CA THR A 761 -7.54 3.62 -37.08
C THR A 761 -6.08 4.07 -37.18
N ALA A 762 -5.40 4.26 -36.04
CA ALA A 762 -3.97 4.54 -35.97
C ALA A 762 -3.07 3.31 -36.22
N GLY A 763 -3.63 2.18 -36.64
CA GLY A 763 -2.92 0.98 -37.08
C GLY A 763 -2.57 -0.02 -35.96
N VAL A 764 -3.22 0.04 -34.80
CA VAL A 764 -3.15 -1.03 -33.80
C VAL A 764 -4.08 -2.17 -34.22
N ARG A 765 -3.61 -3.42 -34.12
CA ARG A 765 -4.44 -4.60 -34.38
C ARG A 765 -5.60 -4.68 -33.39
N SER A 766 -6.84 -4.73 -33.89
CA SER A 766 -8.06 -4.71 -33.08
C SER A 766 -8.14 -5.88 -32.11
N GLU A 767 -7.59 -7.04 -32.49
CA GLU A 767 -7.58 -8.29 -31.72
C GLU A 767 -6.72 -8.18 -30.45
N ARG A 768 -5.83 -7.19 -30.40
CA ARG A 768 -4.99 -6.91 -29.23
C ARG A 768 -5.66 -5.99 -28.22
N LEU A 769 -6.79 -5.37 -28.56
CA LEU A 769 -7.42 -4.33 -27.76
C LEU A 769 -8.78 -4.77 -27.25
N ARG A 770 -8.99 -4.65 -25.94
CA ARG A 770 -10.26 -4.94 -25.29
C ARG A 770 -10.78 -3.68 -24.60
N ALA A 771 -11.98 -3.24 -24.93
CA ALA A 771 -12.60 -2.08 -24.30
C ALA A 771 -13.46 -2.52 -23.12
N VAL A 772 -13.26 -1.90 -21.96
CA VAL A 772 -13.97 -2.17 -20.71
C VAL A 772 -14.48 -0.85 -20.15
N GLY A 773 -15.74 -0.81 -19.72
CA GLY A 773 -16.25 0.27 -18.87
C GLY A 773 -16.26 -0.18 -17.41
N PHE A 774 -15.77 0.65 -16.51
CA PHE A 774 -15.91 0.46 -15.06
C PHE A 774 -16.90 1.44 -14.43
N GLY A 775 -17.43 2.40 -15.20
CA GLY A 775 -18.25 3.49 -14.68
C GLY A 775 -17.55 4.19 -13.52
N GLU A 776 -18.29 4.39 -12.44
CA GLU A 776 -17.80 5.00 -11.19
C GLU A 776 -17.20 3.98 -10.20
N ALA A 777 -17.10 2.69 -10.56
CA ALA A 777 -16.77 1.61 -9.61
C ALA A 777 -15.29 1.53 -9.19
N ARG A 778 -14.40 2.26 -9.88
CA ARG A 778 -12.95 2.34 -9.59
C ARG A 778 -12.48 3.81 -9.49
N PRO A 779 -12.96 4.56 -8.49
CA PRO A 779 -12.52 5.93 -8.28
C PRO A 779 -11.05 5.93 -7.82
N VAL A 780 -10.26 6.85 -8.37
CA VAL A 780 -8.87 7.11 -7.95
C VAL A 780 -8.77 8.36 -7.08
N ALA A 781 -9.82 9.17 -7.11
CA ALA A 781 -10.04 10.30 -6.22
C ALA A 781 -11.50 10.27 -5.78
N VAL A 782 -11.85 11.15 -4.85
CA VAL A 782 -13.24 11.29 -4.39
C VAL A 782 -14.04 12.15 -5.38
N ASN A 783 -15.38 12.12 -5.35
CA ASN A 783 -16.19 12.79 -6.36
C ASN A 783 -16.94 14.06 -5.88
N ASP A 784 -16.62 14.60 -4.71
CA ASP A 784 -17.23 15.82 -4.17
C ASP A 784 -16.63 17.12 -4.74
N SER A 785 -15.36 17.13 -5.13
CA SER A 785 -14.70 18.25 -5.81
C SER A 785 -14.74 18.13 -7.35
N SER A 786 -14.66 19.26 -8.05
CA SER A 786 -14.52 19.25 -9.52
C SER A 786 -13.27 18.53 -9.98
N ASP A 787 -12.20 18.64 -9.19
CA ASP A 787 -10.87 18.14 -9.50
C ASP A 787 -10.81 16.63 -9.27
N GLY A 788 -11.36 16.15 -8.15
CA GLY A 788 -11.52 14.71 -7.90
C GLY A 788 -12.40 14.03 -8.95
N ARG A 789 -13.53 14.64 -9.32
CA ARG A 789 -14.33 14.17 -10.46
C ARG A 789 -13.55 14.16 -11.77
N ALA A 790 -12.70 15.16 -12.02
CA ALA A 790 -11.84 15.19 -13.21
C ALA A 790 -10.83 14.04 -13.24
N LEU A 791 -10.24 13.69 -12.10
CA LEU A 791 -9.36 12.52 -11.98
C LEU A 791 -10.10 11.20 -12.23
N ASN A 792 -11.39 11.12 -11.89
CA ASN A 792 -12.20 9.92 -12.10
C ASN A 792 -12.74 9.77 -13.53
N ARG A 793 -12.92 10.88 -14.26
CA ARG A 793 -13.21 10.87 -15.70
C ARG A 793 -11.96 10.59 -16.52
N ARG A 794 -11.53 9.32 -16.58
CA ARG A 794 -10.25 8.93 -17.20
C ARG A 794 -10.34 7.68 -18.08
N ILE A 795 -9.29 7.49 -18.87
CA ILE A 795 -9.01 6.27 -19.64
C ILE A 795 -7.68 5.70 -19.14
N GLU A 796 -7.66 4.42 -18.82
CA GLU A 796 -6.43 3.67 -18.54
C GLU A 796 -6.19 2.64 -19.66
N ILE A 797 -4.93 2.35 -19.96
CA ILE A 797 -4.54 1.26 -20.86
C ILE A 797 -3.46 0.43 -20.19
N TYR A 798 -3.68 -0.87 -20.04
CA TYR A 798 -2.74 -1.78 -19.40
C TYR A 798 -2.78 -3.17 -20.02
N SER A 799 -1.66 -3.91 -19.90
CA SER A 799 -1.59 -5.30 -20.36
C SER A 799 -2.53 -6.20 -19.58
N ALA A 800 -3.32 -7.02 -20.29
CA ALA A 800 -4.08 -8.10 -19.70
C ALA A 800 -3.15 -9.29 -19.37
N PRO A 801 -3.42 -10.09 -18.32
CA PRO A 801 -2.91 -11.45 -18.25
C PRO A 801 -3.30 -12.20 -19.53
N GLY A 802 -2.39 -12.98 -20.11
CA GLY A 802 -2.73 -13.87 -21.22
C GLY A 802 -3.86 -14.82 -20.80
N LYS A 803 -4.72 -15.19 -21.75
CA LYS A 803 -5.72 -16.26 -21.54
C LYS A 803 -5.06 -17.55 -21.09
#